data_AF-A0AA41DP07-F1
#
_entry.id   AF-A0AA41DP07-F1
#
_cell.length_a   1.000
_cell.length_b   1.000
_cell.length_c   1.000
_cell.angle_alpha   90.00
_cell.angle_beta   90.00
_cell.angle_gamma   90.00
#
_symmetry.space_group_name_H-M   'P 1'
#
loop_
_entity.id
_entity.type
_entity.pdbx_description
1 polymer ?
#
loop_
_entity_poly.entity_id
_entity_poly.type
_entity_poly.pdbx_seq_one_letter_code
_entity_poly.pdbx_strand_id
1 'polypeptide(L)'
;MTHGRAPGAPGARDAARRALRGLVMAATVRIHRPDAGYALDEPGTFLGSGYFIAPSWVLTCAHVACGGEGGEVVVVYEPAPGRGMSAVSGQVAAALPEGAGRLPGNWPAPDLALVRLSEPVDHECVYLSERPAAYFGEGTVLYAGWTVVDGRLRMLDGTLTVQGTIGGWNADVQMRLGDNDLPDGVSGGPVIDPERGEVIGVLKSRSDHARGGTSTGLEQLRTLPVPAGELKSEPDDLYQAVVHAHDRYHRDRQRHPDARRHTWADVQGQLGARPGQTLSPDERVQLLGRLADLPPPASTRSLLDLLDSLQDFEAPAPLPAPRGWRDGLGALYEYARDDGALYLVLDYAVHAMTADRPFLAPSTPAAEEALWAGVWQAAQRLGPGRRSALVERRMARMTARRPAPGPAAGPRGAPAGGPEGAAAGQSSVLVEIVRRGWEPDRCDWSVFVVRSDGEATRLKEVQRVPLADLSAHLSAPLKEAFRQCDTPGRPAVLQVATEASLLALDVDEWRLGPEDERLGTQRPVVLRCSDRDQLTENGENPEYGENPEYGETSGHGAYPGHGAYPGHGAYPGHGAYPAHRAYGENGDHRLDIDEERRARWRWLHAHPVTAAVLDCDDGLRKPVPPVEELRGLSHGTVPVLCRFDAHGVQGDAEGLARLVRGGFGVALWRRGYGLPETVCGEFHRGTLDQIAGPAGAHRLPEAVRDLRHRLRSGRPETFWAHGIALLYDDPHQPLPGAGDLLEAP
;
A
#
# COMPACT_ATOMS: atom_id res chain seq x y z
N MET A 1 -16.15 -47.49 47.20
CA MET A 1 -14.75 -47.68 46.81
C MET A 1 -14.50 -46.89 45.54
N THR A 2 -13.69 -45.86 45.68
CA THR A 2 -13.21 -44.95 44.65
C THR A 2 -12.13 -45.63 43.82
N HIS A 3 -12.37 -45.85 42.52
CA HIS A 3 -11.30 -46.14 41.58
C HIS A 3 -10.88 -44.84 40.91
N GLY A 4 -9.90 -44.18 41.53
CA GLY A 4 -9.19 -43.05 40.95
C GLY A 4 -8.45 -43.49 39.69
N ARG A 5 -8.82 -42.92 38.55
CA ARG A 5 -7.92 -42.84 37.40
C ARG A 5 -6.78 -41.92 37.81
N ALA A 6 -5.58 -42.47 37.93
CA ALA A 6 -4.36 -41.67 37.96
C ALA A 6 -4.33 -40.76 36.71
N PRO A 7 -3.96 -39.48 36.84
CA PRO A 7 -3.74 -38.64 35.67
C PRO A 7 -2.57 -39.23 34.89
N GLY A 8 -2.81 -39.57 33.61
CA GLY A 8 -1.77 -40.05 32.72
C GLY A 8 -0.61 -39.05 32.65
N ALA A 9 0.62 -39.55 32.55
CA ALA A 9 1.80 -38.71 32.40
C ALA A 9 1.59 -37.72 31.23
N PRO A 10 1.88 -36.41 31.40
CA PRO A 10 1.66 -35.43 30.36
C PRO A 10 2.46 -35.82 29.10
N GLY A 11 1.80 -35.82 27.94
CA GLY A 11 2.46 -36.17 26.68
C GLY A 11 3.55 -35.17 26.30
N ALA A 12 4.47 -35.55 25.40
CA ALA A 12 5.55 -34.67 24.93
C ALA A 12 5.03 -33.31 24.41
N ARG A 13 3.84 -33.29 23.79
CA ARG A 13 3.18 -32.06 23.32
C ARG A 13 2.71 -31.15 24.45
N ASP A 14 2.30 -31.70 25.60
CA ASP A 14 1.92 -30.90 26.77
C ASP A 14 3.15 -30.28 27.44
N ALA A 15 4.27 -31.00 27.45
CA ALA A 15 5.55 -30.47 27.91
C ALA A 15 6.02 -29.31 27.02
N ALA A 16 5.93 -29.45 25.70
CA ALA A 16 6.24 -28.39 24.75
C ALA A 16 5.34 -27.15 24.93
N ARG A 17 4.02 -27.34 25.12
CA ARG A 17 3.09 -26.22 25.41
C ARG A 17 3.42 -25.51 26.73
N ARG A 18 3.85 -26.23 27.77
CA ARG A 18 4.32 -25.60 29.02
C ARG A 18 5.62 -24.84 28.84
N ALA A 19 6.58 -25.39 28.08
CA ALA A 19 7.83 -24.71 27.77
C ALA A 19 7.58 -23.42 26.95
N LEU A 20 6.66 -23.47 25.98
CA LEU A 20 6.22 -22.30 25.22
C LEU A 20 5.69 -21.19 26.14
N ARG A 21 4.79 -21.51 27.07
CA ARG A 21 4.28 -20.55 28.05
C ARG A 21 5.40 -19.93 28.88
N GLY A 22 6.36 -20.74 29.33
CA GLY A 22 7.53 -20.25 30.07
C GLY A 22 8.37 -19.25 29.29
N LEU A 23 8.61 -19.49 28.00
CA LEU A 23 9.33 -18.57 27.12
C LEU A 23 8.58 -17.25 26.90
N VAL A 24 7.27 -17.33 26.68
CA VAL A 24 6.40 -16.14 26.51
C VAL A 24 6.40 -15.30 27.78
N MET A 25 6.18 -15.92 28.95
CA MET A 25 6.15 -15.21 30.23
C MET A 25 7.48 -14.53 30.53
N ALA A 26 8.61 -15.19 30.26
CA ALA A 26 9.94 -14.62 30.46
C ALA A 26 10.24 -13.40 29.57
N ALA A 27 9.59 -13.29 28.40
CA ALA A 27 9.74 -12.16 27.49
C ALA A 27 8.69 -11.04 27.72
N THR A 28 7.68 -11.28 28.56
CA THR A 28 6.57 -10.34 28.81
C THR A 28 6.92 -9.35 29.92
N VAL A 29 6.73 -8.06 29.66
CA VAL A 29 7.16 -6.95 30.52
C VAL A 29 5.98 -6.08 30.99
N ARG A 30 6.20 -5.31 32.06
CA ARG A 30 5.32 -4.22 32.49
C ARG A 30 5.80 -2.90 31.89
N ILE A 31 4.88 -2.07 31.45
CA ILE A 31 5.13 -0.70 31.02
C ILE A 31 4.60 0.26 32.09
N HIS A 32 5.47 1.16 32.56
CA HIS A 32 5.16 2.15 33.60
C HIS A 32 5.46 3.57 33.12
N ARG A 33 4.85 4.56 33.78
CA ARG A 33 5.18 5.98 33.62
C ARG A 33 6.64 6.27 34.05
N PRO A 34 7.31 7.25 33.44
CA PRO A 34 8.70 7.60 33.77
C PRO A 34 8.88 8.06 35.22
N ASP A 35 7.89 8.76 35.79
CA ASP A 35 7.95 9.29 37.17
C ASP A 35 7.73 8.24 38.27
N ALA A 36 7.71 6.94 37.92
CA ALA A 36 7.45 5.87 38.87
C ALA A 36 8.51 5.77 39.98
N GLY A 37 9.74 6.24 39.74
CA GLY A 37 10.83 6.17 40.71
C GLY A 37 11.02 4.75 41.27
N TYR A 38 10.99 4.62 42.60
CA TYR A 38 11.07 3.32 43.29
C TYR A 38 9.71 2.61 43.48
N ALA A 39 8.60 3.21 43.04
CA ALA A 39 7.22 2.71 43.21
C ALA A 39 6.78 1.77 42.07
N LEU A 40 7.66 0.87 41.65
CA LEU A 40 7.44 -0.04 40.50
C LEU A 40 6.42 -1.14 40.78
N ASP A 41 6.12 -1.40 42.05
CA ASP A 41 5.08 -2.34 42.46
C ASP A 41 3.75 -1.66 42.81
N GLU A 42 3.68 -0.32 42.72
CA GLU A 42 2.44 0.42 42.92
C GLU A 42 1.59 0.44 41.63
N PRO A 43 0.31 0.03 41.70
CA PRO A 43 -0.58 0.02 40.54
C PRO A 43 -0.76 1.37 39.84
N GLY A 44 -0.58 2.49 40.55
CA GLY A 44 -0.82 3.84 40.02
C GLY A 44 0.14 4.27 38.91
N THR A 45 1.31 3.64 38.80
CA THR A 45 2.32 3.95 37.79
C THR A 45 2.26 3.04 36.57
N PHE A 46 1.53 1.92 36.67
CA PHE A 46 1.38 0.90 35.63
C PHE A 46 0.47 1.40 34.50
N LEU A 47 0.93 1.25 33.26
CA LEU A 47 0.22 1.66 32.05
C LEU A 47 -0.35 0.46 31.28
N GLY A 48 0.38 -0.65 31.27
CA GLY A 48 -0.01 -1.83 30.52
C GLY A 48 1.14 -2.80 30.31
N SER A 49 0.96 -3.72 29.37
CA SER A 49 1.90 -4.81 29.09
C SER A 49 2.73 -4.52 27.84
N GLY A 50 3.84 -5.23 27.69
CA GLY A 50 4.63 -5.28 26.47
C GLY A 50 5.41 -6.58 26.41
N TYR A 51 6.23 -6.76 25.38
CA TYR A 51 7.15 -7.89 25.31
C TYR A 51 8.39 -7.59 24.49
N PHE A 52 9.50 -8.23 24.84
CA PHE A 52 10.75 -8.11 24.11
C PHE A 52 10.67 -8.82 22.77
N ILE A 53 10.94 -8.09 21.69
CA ILE A 53 10.92 -8.61 20.32
C ILE A 53 12.30 -8.68 19.67
N ALA A 54 13.27 -7.93 20.18
CA ALA A 54 14.66 -8.00 19.76
C ALA A 54 15.52 -7.43 20.90
N PRO A 55 16.84 -7.65 20.92
CA PRO A 55 17.72 -7.04 21.91
C PRO A 55 17.49 -5.52 22.01
N SER A 56 17.15 -5.03 23.20
CA SER A 56 16.84 -3.61 23.47
C SER A 56 15.55 -3.06 22.83
N TRP A 57 14.63 -3.92 22.38
CA TRP A 57 13.37 -3.51 21.75
C TRP A 57 12.16 -4.20 22.37
N VAL A 58 11.17 -3.39 22.75
CA VAL A 58 9.87 -3.83 23.27
C VAL A 58 8.76 -3.41 22.32
N LEU A 59 7.82 -4.32 22.08
CA LEU A 59 6.57 -4.06 21.37
C LEU A 59 5.42 -3.97 22.39
N THR A 60 4.53 -3.01 22.18
CA THR A 60 3.32 -2.78 22.99
C THR A 60 2.26 -2.05 22.16
N CYS A 61 1.11 -1.73 22.76
CA CYS A 61 0.12 -0.85 22.15
C CYS A 61 0.56 0.61 22.22
N ALA A 62 0.20 1.40 21.21
CA ALA A 62 0.51 2.83 21.19
C ALA A 62 -0.21 3.59 22.32
N HIS A 63 -1.46 3.27 22.61
CA HIS A 63 -2.17 3.88 23.74
C HIS A 63 -1.52 3.58 25.11
N VAL A 64 -0.78 2.47 25.24
CA VAL A 64 -0.03 2.13 26.47
C VAL A 64 1.24 2.97 26.52
N ALA A 65 2.06 2.91 25.47
CA ALA A 65 3.34 3.62 25.39
C ALA A 65 3.19 5.15 25.46
N CYS A 66 2.13 5.68 24.85
CA CYS A 66 1.82 7.11 24.85
C CYS A 66 0.88 7.55 25.99
N GLY A 67 0.58 6.65 26.93
CA GLY A 67 -0.24 6.95 28.12
C GLY A 67 0.50 7.75 29.21
N GLY A 68 1.82 7.91 29.08
CA GLY A 68 2.67 8.76 29.93
C GLY A 68 3.01 10.11 29.26
N GLU A 69 3.63 11.01 30.02
CA GLU A 69 4.17 12.26 29.47
C GLU A 69 5.56 12.05 28.85
N GLY A 70 5.92 12.85 27.84
CA GLY A 70 7.29 12.90 27.30
C GLY A 70 7.68 11.83 26.27
N GLY A 71 6.86 10.80 26.03
CA GLY A 71 7.23 9.70 25.11
C GLY A 71 8.32 8.78 25.69
N GLU A 72 8.51 8.82 27.00
CA GLU A 72 9.39 7.95 27.77
C GLU A 72 8.55 6.98 28.61
N VAL A 73 9.07 5.78 28.83
CA VAL A 73 8.45 4.75 29.67
C VAL A 73 9.51 4.03 30.50
N VAL A 74 9.10 3.42 31.60
CA VAL A 74 9.93 2.47 32.35
C VAL A 74 9.45 1.05 32.04
N VAL A 75 10.37 0.21 31.57
CA VAL A 75 10.14 -1.20 31.28
C VAL A 75 10.59 -2.02 32.48
N VAL A 76 9.66 -2.76 33.10
CA VAL A 76 9.95 -3.65 34.23
C VAL A 76 9.83 -5.10 33.78
N TYR A 77 10.89 -5.88 33.99
CA TYR A 77 11.05 -7.22 33.45
C TYR A 77 11.78 -8.14 34.43
N GLU A 78 11.69 -9.45 34.22
CA GLU A 78 12.46 -10.43 35.00
C GLU A 78 13.60 -10.98 34.12
N PRO A 79 14.89 -10.73 34.44
CA PRO A 79 16.01 -11.16 33.59
C PRO A 79 16.11 -12.68 33.42
N ALA A 80 15.68 -13.42 34.44
CA ALA A 80 15.60 -14.87 34.43
C ALA A 80 14.58 -15.34 35.48
N PRO A 81 13.85 -16.44 35.22
CA PRO A 81 12.88 -16.96 36.18
C PRO A 81 13.46 -17.10 37.59
N GLY A 82 12.84 -16.43 38.56
CA GLY A 82 13.24 -16.44 39.97
C GLY A 82 14.38 -15.49 40.35
N ARG A 83 14.88 -14.65 39.43
CA ARG A 83 15.90 -13.62 39.75
C ARG A 83 15.33 -12.29 40.24
N GLY A 84 14.00 -12.14 40.23
CA GLY A 84 13.35 -10.92 40.63
C GLY A 84 13.28 -9.87 39.51
N MET A 85 12.53 -8.81 39.79
CA MET A 85 12.22 -7.78 38.79
C MET A 85 13.33 -6.74 38.70
N SER A 86 13.65 -6.35 37.48
CA SER A 86 14.55 -5.26 37.11
C SER A 86 13.78 -4.21 36.31
N ALA A 87 14.27 -2.97 36.31
CA ALA A 87 13.68 -1.88 35.54
C ALA A 87 14.73 -1.17 34.71
N VAL A 88 14.32 -0.71 33.52
CA VAL A 88 15.15 0.02 32.57
C VAL A 88 14.30 1.07 31.85
N SER A 89 14.85 2.28 31.66
CA SER A 89 14.17 3.33 30.93
C SER A 89 14.14 3.03 29.43
N GLY A 90 13.06 3.43 28.76
CA GLY A 90 12.90 3.28 27.31
C GLY A 90 12.23 4.49 26.66
N GLN A 91 12.58 4.74 25.40
CA GLN A 91 12.04 5.79 24.56
C GLN A 91 11.06 5.19 23.56
N VAL A 92 9.89 5.81 23.38
CA VAL A 92 8.98 5.47 22.27
C VAL A 92 9.63 5.91 20.96
N ALA A 93 10.13 4.93 20.20
CA ALA A 93 10.80 5.15 18.92
C ALA A 93 9.79 5.36 17.78
N ALA A 94 8.63 4.71 17.86
CA ALA A 94 7.53 4.89 16.92
C ALA A 94 6.19 4.51 17.57
N ALA A 95 5.11 5.18 17.14
CA ALA A 95 3.73 4.85 17.49
C ALA A 95 2.85 4.95 16.23
N LEU A 96 2.01 3.94 16.01
CA LEU A 96 1.23 3.78 14.79
C LEU A 96 -0.29 3.87 15.07
N PRO A 97 -1.05 4.65 14.27
CA PRO A 97 -0.57 5.53 13.21
C PRO A 97 0.10 6.78 13.80
N GLU A 98 1.00 7.38 13.02
CA GLU A 98 1.69 8.62 13.42
C GLU A 98 0.68 9.77 13.62
N GLY A 99 0.96 10.65 14.58
CA GLY A 99 0.18 11.87 14.78
C GLY A 99 -1.26 11.66 15.27
N ALA A 100 -1.66 10.43 15.62
CA ALA A 100 -2.91 10.20 16.34
C ALA A 100 -2.88 11.01 17.64
N GLY A 101 -3.75 12.00 17.77
CA GLY A 101 -3.80 12.90 18.92
C GLY A 101 -3.91 12.12 20.25
N ARG A 102 -3.36 12.69 21.33
CA ARG A 102 -3.25 12.08 22.67
C ARG A 102 -4.59 11.99 23.42
N LEU A 103 -5.63 11.40 22.81
CA LEU A 103 -6.86 11.10 23.53
C LEU A 103 -6.70 9.76 24.26
N PRO A 104 -6.75 9.74 25.62
CA PRO A 104 -6.58 8.51 26.38
C PRO A 104 -7.62 7.46 26.01
N GLY A 105 -7.18 6.24 25.71
CA GLY A 105 -8.05 5.06 25.55
C GLY A 105 -8.71 4.86 24.19
N ASN A 106 -8.48 5.73 23.20
CA ASN A 106 -9.06 5.57 21.85
C ASN A 106 -8.05 5.79 20.72
N TRP A 107 -6.94 5.04 20.76
CA TRP A 107 -5.95 5.08 19.68
C TRP A 107 -6.44 4.27 18.46
N PRO A 108 -6.36 4.84 17.24
CA PRO A 108 -6.83 4.17 16.02
C PRO A 108 -5.96 2.97 15.65
N ALA A 109 -6.50 2.04 14.86
CA ALA A 109 -5.72 0.93 14.31
C ALA A 109 -4.50 1.46 13.51
N PRO A 110 -3.34 0.79 13.56
CA PRO A 110 -3.09 -0.51 14.17
C PRO A 110 -2.78 -0.49 15.68
N ASP A 111 -2.63 0.69 16.32
CA ASP A 111 -2.36 0.84 17.76
C ASP A 111 -1.12 0.06 18.23
N LEU A 112 0.01 0.28 17.57
CA LEU A 112 1.29 -0.38 17.87
C LEU A 112 2.35 0.66 18.23
N ALA A 113 3.21 0.35 19.19
CA ALA A 113 4.38 1.17 19.50
C ALA A 113 5.63 0.33 19.74
N LEU A 114 6.76 0.86 19.27
CA LEU A 114 8.09 0.34 19.53
C LEU A 114 8.78 1.19 20.58
N VAL A 115 9.28 0.54 21.63
CA VAL A 115 10.05 1.16 22.70
C VAL A 115 11.49 0.67 22.59
N ARG A 116 12.44 1.61 22.47
CA ARG A 116 13.88 1.36 22.49
C ARG A 116 14.39 1.54 23.90
N LEU A 117 15.07 0.54 24.45
CA LEU A 117 15.69 0.67 25.77
C LEU A 117 16.88 1.66 25.72
N SER A 118 17.08 2.37 26.83
CA SER A 118 18.20 3.30 27.03
C SER A 118 19.55 2.59 27.15
N GLU A 119 19.56 1.35 27.66
CA GLU A 119 20.74 0.50 27.77
C GLU A 119 20.41 -0.96 27.43
N PRO A 120 21.39 -1.74 26.94
CA PRO A 120 21.19 -3.15 26.65
C PRO A 120 21.05 -3.96 27.94
N VAL A 121 20.08 -4.87 27.97
CA VAL A 121 19.82 -5.75 29.10
C VAL A 121 19.72 -7.21 28.66
N ASP A 122 20.00 -8.14 29.58
CA ASP A 122 19.78 -9.57 29.33
C ASP A 122 18.30 -9.92 29.47
N HIS A 123 17.71 -10.47 28.42
CA HIS A 123 16.29 -10.81 28.36
C HIS A 123 16.02 -11.89 27.31
N GLU A 124 14.94 -12.65 27.50
CA GLU A 124 14.42 -13.53 26.45
C GLU A 124 13.60 -12.70 25.44
N CYS A 125 13.80 -12.91 24.14
CA CYS A 125 12.93 -12.36 23.10
C CYS A 125 11.88 -13.41 22.69
N VAL A 126 10.67 -12.95 22.37
CA VAL A 126 9.68 -13.81 21.71
C VAL A 126 10.11 -14.13 20.28
N TYR A 127 9.64 -15.25 19.74
CA TYR A 127 9.71 -15.52 18.31
C TYR A 127 8.50 -14.92 17.60
N LEU A 128 8.73 -13.87 16.81
CA LEU A 128 7.71 -13.30 15.93
C LEU A 128 7.41 -14.27 14.79
N SER A 129 6.18 -14.32 14.30
CA SER A 129 5.88 -14.97 13.02
C SER A 129 6.35 -14.07 11.87
N GLU A 130 6.92 -14.65 10.81
CA GLU A 130 7.21 -13.94 9.56
C GLU A 130 6.06 -14.01 8.55
N ARG A 131 5.08 -14.87 8.81
CA ARG A 131 3.95 -15.11 7.91
C ARG A 131 3.13 -13.83 7.78
N PRO A 132 2.53 -13.54 6.61
CA PRO A 132 1.53 -12.50 6.53
C PRO A 132 0.36 -12.82 7.46
N ALA A 133 -0.51 -11.85 7.76
CA ALA A 133 -1.73 -12.09 8.53
C ALA A 133 -2.46 -13.30 7.94
N ALA A 134 -2.33 -14.44 8.60
CA ALA A 134 -3.15 -15.58 8.29
C ALA A 134 -4.58 -15.12 8.58
N TYR A 135 -5.51 -15.43 7.70
CA TYR A 135 -6.89 -15.55 8.13
C TYR A 135 -6.87 -16.59 9.25
N PHE A 136 -6.80 -16.13 10.50
CA PHE A 136 -6.89 -17.00 11.65
C PHE A 136 -8.35 -17.44 11.65
N GLY A 137 -8.60 -18.61 11.07
CA GLY A 137 -9.90 -19.26 11.13
C GLY A 137 -10.34 -19.46 12.58
N GLU A 138 -11.52 -20.03 12.78
CA GLU A 138 -12.09 -20.35 14.09
C GLU A 138 -11.12 -21.24 14.90
N GLY A 139 -10.26 -20.62 15.71
CA GLY A 139 -9.12 -21.25 16.37
C GLY A 139 -8.93 -20.76 17.80
N THR A 140 -7.93 -21.32 18.49
CA THR A 140 -7.56 -20.91 19.86
C THR A 140 -6.17 -20.30 19.86
N VAL A 141 -6.04 -19.12 20.45
CA VAL A 141 -4.76 -18.44 20.69
C VAL A 141 -4.45 -18.42 22.19
N LEU A 142 -3.18 -18.27 22.53
CA LEU A 142 -2.75 -17.94 23.89
C LEU A 142 -2.46 -16.45 24.00
N TYR A 143 -2.61 -15.89 25.19
CA TYR A 143 -2.12 -14.56 25.52
C TYR A 143 -1.37 -14.57 26.84
N ALA A 144 -0.50 -13.58 27.03
CA ALA A 144 0.12 -13.26 28.31
C ALA A 144 0.13 -11.75 28.51
N GLY A 145 0.08 -11.29 29.76
CA GLY A 145 0.13 -9.88 30.11
C GLY A 145 0.18 -9.67 31.62
N TRP A 146 0.21 -8.41 32.02
CA TRP A 146 0.14 -7.97 33.41
C TRP A 146 -1.17 -7.26 33.67
N THR A 147 -1.68 -7.38 34.89
CA THR A 147 -2.90 -6.69 35.32
C THR A 147 -2.86 -6.47 36.83
N VAL A 148 -3.81 -5.70 37.35
CA VAL A 148 -3.96 -5.43 38.77
C VAL A 148 -5.07 -6.31 39.33
N VAL A 149 -4.72 -7.25 40.21
CA VAL A 149 -5.66 -8.13 40.92
C VAL A 149 -5.53 -7.86 42.41
N ASP A 150 -6.64 -7.51 43.06
CA ASP A 150 -6.70 -7.15 44.49
C ASP A 150 -5.65 -6.08 44.88
N GLY A 151 -5.48 -5.07 44.03
CA GLY A 151 -4.52 -3.98 44.25
C GLY A 151 -3.05 -4.37 44.08
N ARG A 152 -2.76 -5.55 43.51
CA ARG A 152 -1.39 -6.02 43.26
C ARG A 152 -1.16 -6.34 41.79
N LEU A 153 -0.01 -5.96 41.27
CA LEU A 153 0.41 -6.33 39.93
C LEU A 153 0.65 -7.84 39.84
N ARG A 154 0.02 -8.50 38.88
CA ARG A 154 0.16 -9.94 38.62
C ARG A 154 0.25 -10.21 37.13
N MET A 155 1.06 -11.19 36.77
CA MET A 155 1.05 -11.76 35.43
C MET A 155 -0.17 -12.66 35.26
N LEU A 156 -0.81 -12.56 34.10
CA LEU A 156 -1.96 -13.34 33.68
C LEU A 156 -1.67 -13.95 32.31
N ASP A 157 -1.95 -15.23 32.14
CA ASP A 157 -1.96 -15.92 30.86
C ASP A 157 -3.24 -16.73 30.68
N GLY A 158 -3.64 -16.96 29.45
CA GLY A 158 -4.88 -17.68 29.16
C GLY A 158 -5.06 -18.04 27.69
N THR A 159 -6.16 -18.72 27.40
CA THR A 159 -6.58 -19.06 26.04
C THR A 159 -7.75 -18.18 25.61
N LEU A 160 -7.74 -17.71 24.36
CA LEU A 160 -8.84 -16.97 23.74
C LEU A 160 -9.28 -17.69 22.47
N THR A 161 -10.57 -17.65 22.17
CA THR A 161 -11.10 -18.13 20.89
C THR A 161 -11.11 -17.00 19.87
N VAL A 162 -10.80 -17.33 18.61
CA VAL A 162 -10.88 -16.39 17.49
C VAL A 162 -12.31 -16.39 16.97
N GLN A 163 -12.98 -15.24 17.03
CA GLN A 163 -14.38 -15.04 16.61
C GLN A 163 -14.48 -14.36 15.23
N GLY A 164 -13.42 -14.41 14.43
CA GLY A 164 -13.33 -13.78 13.11
C GLY A 164 -12.49 -12.50 13.11
N THR A 165 -12.74 -11.61 12.15
CA THR A 165 -11.94 -10.39 11.91
C THR A 165 -12.81 -9.14 11.88
N ILE A 166 -12.21 -7.99 12.22
CA ILE A 166 -12.78 -6.64 12.09
C ILE A 166 -11.93 -5.90 11.04
N GLY A 167 -12.56 -5.16 10.12
CA GLY A 167 -11.86 -4.39 9.10
C GLY A 167 -11.90 -4.96 7.67
N GLY A 168 -12.53 -6.12 7.47
CA GLY A 168 -12.80 -6.70 6.14
C GLY A 168 -11.58 -7.35 5.49
N TRP A 169 -11.32 -7.03 4.22
CA TRP A 169 -10.18 -7.54 3.42
C TRP A 169 -9.05 -6.49 3.27
N ASN A 170 -9.01 -5.49 4.15
CA ASN A 170 -8.11 -4.34 4.04
C ASN A 170 -6.86 -4.50 4.91
N ALA A 171 -5.89 -3.59 4.75
CA ALA A 171 -4.67 -3.57 5.57
C ALA A 171 -4.92 -3.36 7.07
N ASP A 172 -6.07 -2.83 7.51
CA ASP A 172 -6.36 -2.52 8.92
C ASP A 172 -7.04 -3.68 9.68
N VAL A 173 -6.94 -4.90 9.17
CA VAL A 173 -7.66 -6.06 9.72
C VAL A 173 -7.13 -6.43 11.09
N GLN A 174 -8.04 -6.57 12.04
CA GLN A 174 -7.77 -7.04 13.39
C GLN A 174 -8.50 -8.35 13.65
N MET A 175 -7.85 -9.24 14.40
CA MET A 175 -8.48 -10.47 14.87
C MET A 175 -9.42 -10.13 16.03
N ARG A 176 -10.65 -10.62 15.98
CA ARG A 176 -11.61 -10.50 17.08
C ARG A 176 -11.46 -11.69 18.01
N LEU A 177 -11.24 -11.42 19.29
CA LEU A 177 -11.05 -12.43 20.33
C LEU A 177 -12.30 -12.53 21.20
N GLY A 178 -12.67 -13.77 21.55
CA GLY A 178 -13.94 -14.09 22.20
C GLY A 178 -14.07 -13.75 23.70
N ASP A 179 -15.21 -14.15 24.25
CA ASP A 179 -15.93 -13.54 25.38
C ASP A 179 -15.27 -13.61 26.79
N ASN A 180 -13.98 -13.92 26.89
CA ASN A 180 -13.30 -13.78 28.17
C ASN A 180 -13.22 -12.30 28.55
N ASP A 181 -13.48 -12.00 29.82
CA ASP A 181 -13.23 -10.67 30.38
C ASP A 181 -11.72 -10.46 30.43
N LEU A 182 -11.20 -9.67 29.48
CA LEU A 182 -9.81 -9.26 29.46
C LEU A 182 -9.64 -8.08 30.43
N PRO A 183 -8.92 -8.26 31.56
CA PRO A 183 -8.83 -7.21 32.57
C PRO A 183 -7.92 -6.08 32.10
N ASP A 184 -8.11 -4.89 32.66
CA ASP A 184 -7.28 -3.73 32.36
C ASP A 184 -5.79 -4.02 32.60
N GLY A 185 -4.95 -3.50 31.71
CA GLY A 185 -3.49 -3.64 31.77
C GLY A 185 -2.89 -4.73 30.89
N VAL A 186 -3.66 -5.74 30.47
CA VAL A 186 -3.14 -6.80 29.58
C VAL A 186 -2.87 -6.30 28.15
N SER A 187 -3.41 -5.14 27.79
CA SER A 187 -3.14 -4.46 26.52
C SER A 187 -1.64 -4.28 26.28
N GLY A 188 -1.20 -4.58 25.07
CA GLY A 188 0.20 -4.63 24.66
C GLY A 188 0.89 -5.98 24.86
N GLY A 189 0.25 -6.94 25.53
CA GLY A 189 0.77 -8.30 25.69
C GLY A 189 0.80 -9.11 24.38
N PRO A 190 1.62 -10.18 24.28
CA PRO A 190 1.71 -11.00 23.08
C PRO A 190 0.50 -11.91 22.90
N VAL A 191 0.08 -12.10 21.64
CA VAL A 191 -0.88 -13.14 21.21
C VAL A 191 -0.13 -14.22 20.45
N ILE A 192 -0.33 -15.48 20.83
CA ILE A 192 0.51 -16.61 20.43
C ILE A 192 -0.33 -17.69 19.77
N ASP A 193 0.16 -18.21 18.65
CA ASP A 193 -0.32 -19.44 18.05
C ASP A 193 0.26 -20.64 18.82
N PRO A 194 -0.58 -21.41 19.54
CA PRO A 194 -0.09 -22.50 20.38
C PRO A 194 0.19 -23.79 19.61
N GLU A 195 -0.17 -23.86 18.33
CA GLU A 195 0.14 -24.98 17.45
C GLU A 195 1.50 -24.78 16.79
N ARG A 196 1.76 -23.55 16.30
CA ARG A 196 3.03 -23.20 15.66
C ARG A 196 4.10 -22.76 16.65
N GLY A 197 3.74 -22.27 17.83
CA GLY A 197 4.68 -21.72 18.80
C GLY A 197 5.29 -20.41 18.31
N GLU A 198 4.46 -19.51 17.82
CA GLU A 198 4.86 -18.22 17.24
C GLU A 198 3.99 -17.10 17.83
N VAL A 199 4.58 -15.93 18.10
CA VAL A 199 3.80 -14.73 18.39
C VAL A 199 3.24 -14.20 17.07
N ILE A 200 1.95 -13.92 17.05
CA ILE A 200 1.18 -13.55 15.85
C ILE A 200 0.50 -12.18 15.97
N GLY A 201 0.51 -11.57 17.15
CA GLY A 201 -0.05 -10.24 17.31
C GLY A 201 0.15 -9.62 18.69
N VAL A 202 -0.42 -8.42 18.84
CA VAL A 202 -0.45 -7.63 20.07
C VAL A 202 -1.88 -7.53 20.56
N LEU A 203 -2.10 -7.90 21.82
CA LEU A 203 -3.40 -7.90 22.48
C LEU A 203 -3.89 -6.48 22.75
N LYS A 204 -5.14 -6.19 22.40
CA LYS A 204 -5.86 -4.98 22.77
C LYS A 204 -7.13 -5.34 23.54
N SER A 205 -7.16 -5.01 24.83
CA SER A 205 -8.37 -5.10 25.65
C SER A 205 -9.31 -3.94 25.32
N ARG A 206 -10.62 -4.14 25.49
CA ARG A 206 -11.61 -3.07 25.36
C ARG A 206 -11.77 -2.32 26.68
N SER A 207 -11.94 -1.00 26.60
CA SER A 207 -12.00 -0.10 27.76
C SER A 207 -13.40 0.04 28.38
N ASP A 208 -14.45 -0.52 27.78
CA ASP A 208 -15.86 -0.25 28.13
C ASP A 208 -16.59 -1.42 28.82
N HIS A 209 -15.89 -2.27 29.58
CA HIS A 209 -16.47 -3.48 30.21
C HIS A 209 -17.15 -4.44 29.20
N ALA A 210 -16.94 -4.23 27.89
CA ALA A 210 -17.40 -5.14 26.86
C ALA A 210 -16.53 -6.41 26.88
N ARG A 211 -17.18 -7.57 26.78
CA ARG A 211 -16.49 -8.86 26.72
C ARG A 211 -15.57 -8.94 25.50
N GLY A 212 -14.42 -9.59 25.68
CA GLY A 212 -13.45 -9.88 24.62
C GLY A 212 -12.44 -8.76 24.34
N GLY A 213 -11.73 -8.90 23.23
CA GLY A 213 -10.68 -7.96 22.80
C GLY A 213 -10.38 -8.11 21.32
N THR A 214 -9.41 -7.34 20.84
CA THR A 214 -8.86 -7.52 19.50
C THR A 214 -7.37 -7.84 19.56
N SER A 215 -6.84 -8.40 18.49
CA SER A 215 -5.39 -8.52 18.29
C SER A 215 -5.03 -7.84 16.98
N THR A 216 -4.05 -6.94 17.05
CA THR A 216 -3.39 -6.39 15.87
C THR A 216 -2.32 -7.39 15.42
N GLY A 217 -2.30 -7.73 14.12
CA GLY A 217 -1.30 -8.63 13.55
C GLY A 217 0.10 -8.00 13.49
N LEU A 218 1.15 -8.84 13.53
CA LEU A 218 2.54 -8.37 13.49
C LEU A 218 2.96 -7.81 12.12
N GLU A 219 2.29 -8.22 11.05
CA GLU A 219 2.52 -7.70 9.70
C GLU A 219 2.28 -6.18 9.61
N GLN A 220 1.50 -5.61 10.53
CA GLN A 220 1.29 -4.17 10.64
C GLN A 220 2.58 -3.40 10.94
N LEU A 221 3.60 -4.03 11.53
CA LEU A 221 4.92 -3.40 11.71
C LEU A 221 5.57 -2.97 10.38
N ARG A 222 5.17 -3.59 9.26
CA ARG A 222 5.65 -3.20 7.92
C ARG A 222 5.23 -1.77 7.55
N THR A 223 4.18 -1.24 8.17
CA THR A 223 3.66 0.14 7.99
C THR A 223 4.43 1.20 8.77
N LEU A 224 5.46 0.83 9.54
CA LEU A 224 6.36 1.80 10.16
C LEU A 224 6.86 2.82 9.13
N PRO A 225 7.14 4.06 9.52
CA PRO A 225 7.61 5.09 8.60
C PRO A 225 8.80 4.59 7.77
N VAL A 226 8.73 4.84 6.47
CA VAL A 226 9.84 4.57 5.55
C VAL A 226 10.70 5.85 5.49
N PRO A 227 12.03 5.74 5.64
CA PRO A 227 12.90 6.90 5.51
C PRO A 227 12.76 7.54 4.11
N ALA A 228 12.60 8.86 4.06
CA ALA A 228 12.39 9.59 2.81
C ALA A 228 13.66 9.68 1.92
N GLY A 229 14.84 9.33 2.47
CA GLY A 229 16.13 9.44 1.79
C GLY A 229 16.75 8.09 1.42
N GLU A 230 17.89 8.15 0.73
CA GLU A 230 18.71 6.97 0.44
C GLU A 230 19.16 6.31 1.74
N LEU A 231 18.85 5.01 1.88
CA LEU A 231 19.32 4.19 3.00
C LEU A 231 20.82 3.95 2.84
N LYS A 232 21.59 4.32 3.87
CA LYS A 232 23.06 4.15 3.90
C LYS A 232 23.48 3.05 4.86
N SER A 233 22.63 2.73 5.83
CA SER A 233 22.88 1.73 6.85
C SER A 233 21.59 1.10 7.37
N GLU A 234 21.69 -0.08 7.99
CA GLU A 234 20.54 -0.80 8.56
C GLU A 234 19.76 0.04 9.60
N PRO A 235 20.39 0.77 10.53
CA PRO A 235 19.68 1.60 11.52
C PRO A 235 18.84 2.75 10.93
N ASP A 236 19.03 3.09 9.65
CA ASP A 236 18.25 4.16 9.00
C ASP A 236 16.77 3.77 8.87
N ASP A 237 16.46 2.47 8.76
CA ASP A 237 15.10 1.94 8.72
C ASP A 237 14.79 1.16 10.01
N LEU A 238 13.87 1.70 10.83
CA LEU A 238 13.48 1.13 12.11
C LEU A 238 12.94 -0.31 11.99
N TYR A 239 12.16 -0.60 10.94
CA TYR A 239 11.63 -1.95 10.72
C TYR A 239 12.77 -2.94 10.47
N GLN A 240 13.70 -2.58 9.58
CA GLN A 240 14.83 -3.45 9.24
C GLN A 240 15.72 -3.68 10.45
N ALA A 241 16.05 -2.61 11.20
CA ALA A 241 16.90 -2.69 12.39
C ALA A 241 16.33 -3.66 13.44
N VAL A 242 15.02 -3.58 13.72
CA VAL A 242 14.35 -4.43 14.72
C VAL A 242 14.27 -5.88 14.24
N VAL A 243 13.81 -6.10 13.01
CA VAL A 243 13.58 -7.45 12.48
C VAL A 243 14.90 -8.19 12.24
N HIS A 244 15.95 -7.50 11.75
CA HIS A 244 17.27 -8.09 11.63
C HIS A 244 17.86 -8.44 13.00
N ALA A 245 17.69 -7.57 14.00
CA ALA A 245 18.15 -7.85 15.36
C ALA A 245 17.42 -9.06 15.98
N HIS A 246 16.11 -9.19 15.76
CA HIS A 246 15.31 -10.36 16.16
C HIS A 246 15.87 -11.66 15.53
N ASP A 247 16.09 -11.66 14.22
CA ASP A 247 16.52 -12.85 13.48
C ASP A 247 17.94 -13.28 13.88
N ARG A 248 18.84 -12.32 14.07
CA ARG A 248 20.19 -12.56 14.61
C ARG A 248 20.13 -13.11 16.03
N TYR A 249 19.28 -12.54 16.91
CA TYR A 249 19.11 -13.03 18.28
C TYR A 249 18.72 -14.51 18.33
N HIS A 250 17.69 -14.93 17.60
CA HIS A 250 17.24 -16.33 17.65
C HIS A 250 18.29 -17.29 17.09
N ARG A 251 18.99 -16.91 16.02
CA ARG A 251 20.12 -17.69 15.48
C ARG A 251 21.23 -17.87 16.52
N ASP A 252 21.63 -16.78 17.15
CA ASP A 252 22.77 -16.79 18.07
C ASP A 252 22.40 -17.50 19.38
N ARG A 253 21.17 -17.30 19.87
CA ARG A 253 20.60 -18.02 21.03
C ARG A 253 20.53 -19.53 20.81
N GLN A 254 20.22 -19.97 19.58
CA GLN A 254 20.19 -21.38 19.20
C GLN A 254 21.58 -22.02 19.14
N ARG A 255 22.62 -21.25 18.80
CA ARG A 255 24.02 -21.72 18.75
C ARG A 255 24.73 -21.67 20.09
N HIS A 256 24.16 -20.99 21.09
CA HIS A 256 24.85 -20.69 22.33
C HIS A 256 25.15 -21.98 23.14
N PRO A 257 26.42 -22.25 23.51
CA PRO A 257 26.80 -23.50 24.17
C PRO A 257 26.19 -23.67 25.57
N ASP A 258 25.88 -22.57 26.26
CA ASP A 258 25.20 -22.57 27.57
C ASP A 258 23.67 -22.62 27.47
N ALA A 259 23.08 -23.05 26.34
CA ALA A 259 21.64 -23.24 26.19
C ALA A 259 21.11 -24.43 27.03
N ARG A 260 21.17 -24.30 28.36
CA ARG A 260 20.56 -25.24 29.32
C ARG A 260 19.04 -25.13 29.35
N ARG A 261 18.49 -24.07 28.74
CA ARG A 261 17.05 -23.79 28.60
C ARG A 261 16.63 -24.03 27.16
N HIS A 262 15.45 -24.62 26.98
CA HIS A 262 14.82 -24.77 25.67
C HIS A 262 14.77 -23.44 24.94
N THR A 263 15.15 -23.43 23.66
CA THR A 263 14.95 -22.29 22.77
C THR A 263 13.56 -22.35 22.13
N TRP A 264 13.16 -21.28 21.45
CA TRP A 264 11.96 -21.28 20.64
C TRP A 264 12.00 -22.36 19.55
N ALA A 265 13.13 -22.53 18.86
CA ALA A 265 13.30 -23.54 17.83
C ALA A 265 13.15 -24.97 18.39
N ASP A 266 13.66 -25.24 19.60
CA ASP A 266 13.50 -26.54 20.27
C ASP A 266 12.02 -26.84 20.56
N VAL A 267 11.30 -25.85 21.10
CA VAL A 267 9.88 -25.98 21.45
C VAL A 267 9.03 -26.16 20.19
N GLN A 268 9.26 -25.37 19.14
CA GLN A 268 8.59 -25.49 17.85
C GLN A 268 8.83 -26.86 17.20
N GLY A 269 10.05 -27.40 17.34
CA GLY A 269 10.40 -28.74 16.89
C GLY A 269 9.58 -29.83 17.58
N GLN A 270 9.32 -29.69 18.88
CA GLN A 270 8.50 -30.62 19.67
C GLN A 270 7.00 -30.47 19.42
N LEU A 271 6.53 -29.27 19.05
CA LEU A 271 5.14 -29.03 18.67
C LEU A 271 4.78 -29.63 17.31
N GLY A 272 5.78 -29.90 16.46
CA GLY A 272 5.58 -30.44 15.12
C GLY A 272 5.15 -29.38 14.10
N ALA A 273 5.50 -28.12 14.33
CA ALA A 273 5.08 -26.94 13.54
C ALA A 273 5.67 -26.85 12.11
N ARG A 274 6.05 -27.97 11.50
CA ARG A 274 6.66 -28.01 10.15
C ARG A 274 5.59 -28.28 9.09
N PRO A 275 5.36 -27.36 8.14
CA PRO A 275 4.60 -27.68 6.93
C PRO A 275 5.42 -28.65 6.07
N GLY A 276 4.87 -29.81 5.72
CA GLY A 276 5.47 -30.74 4.75
C GLY A 276 6.96 -31.04 4.94
N GLN A 277 7.71 -31.05 3.82
CA GLN A 277 9.15 -31.30 3.77
C GLN A 277 10.02 -30.02 3.79
N THR A 278 9.59 -29.00 4.53
CA THR A 278 10.31 -27.70 4.63
C THR A 278 11.53 -27.75 5.57
N LEU A 279 12.15 -26.59 5.82
CA LEU A 279 13.21 -26.46 6.81
C LEU A 279 12.69 -26.79 8.22
N SER A 280 13.53 -27.41 9.03
CA SER A 280 13.29 -27.51 10.47
C SER A 280 13.23 -26.13 11.14
N PRO A 281 12.61 -25.98 12.32
CA PRO A 281 12.67 -24.74 13.09
C PRO A 281 14.10 -24.24 13.33
N ASP A 282 15.04 -25.15 13.61
CA ASP A 282 16.47 -24.84 13.70
C ASP A 282 16.99 -24.26 12.37
N GLU A 283 16.87 -25.00 11.27
CA GLU A 283 17.32 -24.55 9.95
C GLU A 283 16.65 -23.23 9.51
N ARG A 284 15.37 -23.02 9.85
CA ARG A 284 14.60 -21.80 9.56
C ARG A 284 15.17 -20.61 10.31
N VAL A 285 15.43 -20.74 11.61
CA VAL A 285 16.10 -19.70 12.42
C VAL A 285 17.51 -19.43 11.90
N GLN A 286 18.24 -20.47 11.49
CA GLN A 286 19.56 -20.33 10.88
C GLN A 286 19.50 -19.60 9.52
N LEU A 287 18.44 -19.81 8.71
CA LEU A 287 18.26 -19.10 7.44
C LEU A 287 17.89 -17.64 7.67
N LEU A 288 16.89 -17.37 8.52
CA LEU A 288 16.45 -16.01 8.88
C LEU A 288 17.62 -15.18 9.39
N GLY A 289 18.40 -15.71 10.33
CA GLY A 289 19.57 -15.00 10.84
C GLY A 289 20.62 -14.70 9.76
N ARG A 290 20.80 -15.56 8.74
CA ARG A 290 21.72 -15.28 7.62
C ARG A 290 21.15 -14.25 6.64
N LEU A 291 19.84 -14.26 6.41
CA LEU A 291 19.17 -13.21 5.63
C LEU A 291 19.30 -11.84 6.31
N ALA A 292 19.21 -11.81 7.65
CA ALA A 292 19.41 -10.61 8.46
C ALA A 292 20.86 -10.08 8.52
N ASP A 293 21.86 -10.86 8.07
CA ASP A 293 23.24 -10.36 7.90
C ASP A 293 23.42 -9.65 6.54
N LEU A 294 22.45 -9.74 5.62
CA LEU A 294 22.45 -9.01 4.36
C LEU A 294 21.77 -7.65 4.54
N PRO A 295 22.22 -6.59 3.84
CA PRO A 295 21.40 -5.39 3.69
C PRO A 295 20.01 -5.72 3.12
N PRO A 296 18.99 -4.91 3.43
CA PRO A 296 17.61 -5.18 3.02
C PRO A 296 17.43 -5.14 1.49
N PRO A 297 16.27 -5.58 0.95
CA PRO A 297 15.94 -5.42 -0.46
C PRO A 297 16.02 -3.95 -0.90
N ALA A 298 16.39 -3.70 -2.15
CA ALA A 298 16.46 -2.34 -2.71
C ALA A 298 15.12 -1.57 -2.65
N SER A 299 14.00 -2.27 -2.81
CA SER A 299 12.64 -1.73 -2.68
C SER A 299 11.63 -2.85 -2.45
N THR A 300 10.43 -2.50 -1.99
CA THR A 300 9.31 -3.45 -1.91
C THR A 300 8.93 -3.99 -3.30
N ARG A 301 8.89 -3.14 -4.34
CA ARG A 301 8.67 -3.60 -5.73
C ARG A 301 9.68 -4.67 -6.15
N SER A 302 10.97 -4.47 -5.88
CA SER A 302 12.00 -5.47 -6.22
C SER A 302 11.84 -6.80 -5.49
N LEU A 303 11.30 -6.78 -4.27
CA LEU A 303 10.99 -8.01 -3.52
C LEU A 303 9.75 -8.70 -4.07
N LEU A 304 8.72 -7.95 -4.47
CA LEU A 304 7.53 -8.50 -5.15
C LEU A 304 7.90 -9.11 -6.51
N ASP A 305 8.69 -8.41 -7.34
CA ASP A 305 9.21 -8.94 -8.61
C ASP A 305 10.00 -10.24 -8.42
N LEU A 306 10.79 -10.32 -7.34
CA LEU A 306 11.51 -11.54 -6.99
C LEU A 306 10.55 -12.68 -6.67
N LEU A 307 9.53 -12.45 -5.85
CA LEU A 307 8.50 -13.45 -5.52
C LEU A 307 7.75 -13.91 -6.77
N ASP A 308 7.33 -12.97 -7.63
CA ASP A 308 6.66 -13.24 -8.90
C ASP A 308 7.54 -14.05 -9.88
N SER A 309 8.87 -13.95 -9.75
CA SER A 309 9.81 -14.70 -10.58
C SER A 309 10.05 -16.15 -10.13
N LEU A 310 9.55 -16.54 -8.95
CA LEU A 310 9.68 -17.90 -8.44
C LEU A 310 8.75 -18.84 -9.20
N GLN A 311 9.32 -19.90 -9.75
CA GLN A 311 8.58 -20.88 -10.54
C GLN A 311 7.54 -21.62 -9.68
N ASP A 312 6.32 -21.78 -10.20
CA ASP A 312 5.21 -22.48 -9.55
C ASP A 312 4.79 -21.85 -8.19
N PHE A 313 5.08 -20.57 -8.00
CA PHE A 313 4.62 -19.80 -6.84
C PHE A 313 3.59 -18.75 -7.28
N GLU A 314 2.33 -18.99 -6.93
CA GLU A 314 1.23 -18.05 -7.11
C GLU A 314 0.63 -17.75 -5.74
N ALA A 315 0.71 -16.49 -5.32
CA ALA A 315 0.13 -16.02 -4.07
C ALA A 315 -0.33 -14.58 -4.21
N PRO A 316 -1.44 -14.20 -3.54
CA PRO A 316 -1.80 -12.79 -3.45
C PRO A 316 -0.70 -12.02 -2.72
N ALA A 317 -0.44 -10.79 -3.15
CA ALA A 317 0.45 -9.90 -2.42
C ALA A 317 -0.16 -9.64 -1.02
N PRO A 318 0.57 -9.96 0.07
CA PRO A 318 0.02 -9.76 1.40
C PRO A 318 -0.11 -8.27 1.69
N LEU A 319 -1.12 -7.87 2.46
CA LEU A 319 -1.32 -6.49 2.91
C LEU A 319 -1.09 -6.41 4.43
N PRO A 320 -0.23 -5.50 4.92
CA PRO A 320 0.69 -4.63 4.17
C PRO A 320 1.79 -5.43 3.44
N ALA A 321 2.27 -4.90 2.30
CA ALA A 321 3.23 -5.59 1.44
C ALA A 321 4.56 -5.93 2.15
N PRO A 322 5.26 -7.00 1.72
CA PRO A 322 6.54 -7.40 2.30
C PRO A 322 7.57 -6.25 2.31
N ARG A 323 8.38 -6.12 3.36
CA ARG A 323 9.39 -5.04 3.49
C ARG A 323 10.82 -5.56 3.62
N GLY A 324 11.02 -6.70 4.27
CA GLY A 324 12.34 -7.34 4.45
C GLY A 324 12.42 -8.76 3.88
N TRP A 325 13.62 -9.33 3.84
CA TRP A 325 13.84 -10.72 3.37
C TRP A 325 13.02 -11.74 4.16
N ARG A 326 12.84 -11.48 5.46
CA ARG A 326 11.97 -12.27 6.34
C ARG A 326 10.54 -12.39 5.82
N ASP A 327 9.98 -11.29 5.30
CA ASP A 327 8.59 -11.25 4.85
C ASP A 327 8.37 -12.07 3.57
N GLY A 328 9.32 -12.01 2.65
CA GLY A 328 9.29 -12.86 1.45
C GLY A 328 9.37 -14.33 1.80
N LEU A 329 10.23 -14.70 2.76
CA LEU A 329 10.28 -16.07 3.28
C LEU A 329 8.93 -16.47 3.91
N GLY A 330 8.31 -15.58 4.69
CA GLY A 330 7.01 -15.84 5.31
C GLY A 330 5.86 -16.07 4.33
N ALA A 331 5.84 -15.37 3.21
CA ALA A 331 4.89 -15.63 2.13
C ALA A 331 5.04 -17.05 1.56
N LEU A 332 6.28 -17.54 1.40
CA LEU A 332 6.51 -18.93 0.95
C LEU A 332 6.01 -19.94 1.97
N TYR A 333 6.25 -19.71 3.26
CA TYR A 333 5.77 -20.62 4.31
C TYR A 333 4.24 -20.68 4.42
N GLU A 334 3.55 -19.60 4.04
CA GLU A 334 2.09 -19.53 4.07
C GLU A 334 1.44 -20.18 2.85
N TYR A 335 1.99 -19.94 1.66
CA TYR A 335 1.32 -20.33 0.41
C TYR A 335 1.97 -21.52 -0.32
N ALA A 336 3.24 -21.86 -0.06
CA ALA A 336 3.88 -22.99 -0.74
C ALA A 336 3.27 -24.33 -0.31
N ARG A 337 2.99 -25.20 -1.29
CA ARG A 337 2.46 -26.56 -1.08
C ARG A 337 3.60 -27.56 -0.84
N ASP A 338 3.29 -28.61 -0.06
CA ASP A 338 4.25 -29.42 0.70
C ASP A 338 5.43 -30.05 -0.10
N ASP A 339 5.24 -30.46 -1.36
CA ASP A 339 6.25 -31.22 -2.12
C ASP A 339 7.30 -30.33 -2.83
N GLY A 340 7.05 -29.02 -2.93
CA GLY A 340 7.90 -28.02 -3.59
C GLY A 340 8.53 -26.99 -2.65
N ALA A 341 7.99 -26.86 -1.43
CA ALA A 341 8.29 -25.74 -0.53
C ALA A 341 9.77 -25.59 -0.17
N LEU A 342 10.52 -26.69 0.05
CA LEU A 342 11.96 -26.60 0.32
C LEU A 342 12.74 -26.00 -0.86
N TYR A 343 12.42 -26.40 -2.09
CA TYR A 343 13.10 -25.86 -3.26
C TYR A 343 12.82 -24.37 -3.42
N LEU A 344 11.56 -23.94 -3.28
CA LEU A 344 11.16 -22.53 -3.33
C LEU A 344 11.90 -21.68 -2.29
N VAL A 345 12.01 -22.16 -1.05
CA VAL A 345 12.74 -21.46 0.02
C VAL A 345 14.22 -21.30 -0.31
N LEU A 346 14.86 -22.35 -0.83
CA LEU A 346 16.28 -22.31 -1.20
C LEU A 346 16.53 -21.45 -2.43
N ASP A 347 15.61 -21.49 -3.40
CA ASP A 347 15.64 -20.66 -4.58
C ASP A 347 15.48 -19.17 -4.26
N TYR A 348 14.53 -18.84 -3.37
CA TYR A 348 14.36 -17.51 -2.81
C TYR A 348 15.64 -17.00 -2.14
N ALA A 349 16.30 -17.84 -1.32
CA ALA A 349 17.55 -17.48 -0.68
C ALA A 349 18.68 -17.19 -1.68
N VAL A 350 18.75 -17.94 -2.80
CA VAL A 350 19.70 -17.66 -3.90
C VAL A 350 19.41 -16.32 -4.57
N HIS A 351 18.13 -15.97 -4.75
CA HIS A 351 17.73 -14.67 -5.27
C HIS A 351 18.10 -13.53 -4.31
N ALA A 352 17.74 -13.63 -3.03
CA ALA A 352 18.06 -12.64 -2.00
C ALA A 352 19.57 -12.40 -1.85
N MET A 353 20.38 -13.46 -1.97
CA MET A 353 21.85 -13.39 -1.95
C MET A 353 22.42 -12.54 -3.09
N THR A 354 21.75 -12.50 -4.24
CA THR A 354 22.27 -11.88 -5.48
C THR A 354 21.46 -10.66 -5.93
N ALA A 355 20.45 -10.26 -5.15
CA ALA A 355 19.60 -9.11 -5.42
C ALA A 355 20.34 -7.79 -5.20
N ASP A 356 19.86 -6.75 -5.88
CA ASP A 356 20.28 -5.38 -5.62
C ASP A 356 19.84 -4.94 -4.22
N ARG A 357 20.66 -4.09 -3.60
CA ARG A 357 20.50 -3.62 -2.23
C ARG A 357 20.76 -2.12 -2.18
N PRO A 358 20.13 -1.38 -1.26
CA PRO A 358 20.29 0.08 -1.21
C PRO A 358 21.72 0.48 -0.81
N PHE A 359 22.42 -0.37 -0.06
CA PHE A 359 23.82 -0.20 0.28
C PHE A 359 24.52 -1.56 0.39
N LEU A 360 25.85 -1.55 0.38
CA LEU A 360 26.69 -2.72 0.64
C LEU A 360 27.49 -2.51 1.92
N ALA A 361 27.28 -3.39 2.90
CA ALA A 361 28.10 -3.39 4.12
C ALA A 361 29.42 -4.13 3.85
N PRO A 362 30.51 -3.79 4.56
CA PRO A 362 31.78 -4.51 4.44
C PRO A 362 31.66 -6.02 4.72
N SER A 363 30.70 -6.43 5.55
CA SER A 363 30.39 -7.83 5.88
C SER A 363 29.59 -8.57 4.79
N THR A 364 29.02 -7.86 3.81
CA THR A 364 28.10 -8.44 2.83
C THR A 364 28.68 -9.62 2.05
N PRO A 365 29.94 -9.60 1.54
CA PRO A 365 30.51 -10.76 0.86
C PRO A 365 30.60 -12.01 1.76
N ALA A 366 30.95 -11.84 3.03
CA ALA A 366 31.00 -12.94 3.98
C ALA A 366 29.60 -13.48 4.31
N ALA A 367 28.60 -12.59 4.41
CA ALA A 367 27.21 -12.96 4.60
C ALA A 367 26.64 -13.73 3.39
N GLU A 368 26.97 -13.31 2.15
CA GLU A 368 26.58 -14.02 0.93
C GLU A 368 27.16 -15.45 0.89
N GLU A 369 28.44 -15.63 1.21
CA GLU A 369 29.07 -16.96 1.28
C GLU A 369 28.49 -17.83 2.41
N ALA A 370 28.24 -17.24 3.59
CA ALA A 370 27.61 -17.95 4.70
C ALA A 370 26.18 -18.40 4.37
N LEU A 371 25.41 -17.56 3.66
CA LEU A 371 24.07 -17.89 3.16
C LEU A 371 24.14 -19.03 2.15
N TRP A 372 25.05 -18.96 1.18
CA TRP A 372 25.25 -20.03 0.20
C TRP A 372 25.62 -21.36 0.86
N ALA A 373 26.52 -21.36 1.83
CA ALA A 373 26.90 -22.58 2.55
C ALA A 373 25.69 -23.23 3.25
N GLY A 374 24.83 -22.42 3.87
CA GLY A 374 23.58 -22.88 4.48
C GLY A 374 22.59 -23.44 3.46
N VAL A 375 22.39 -22.73 2.34
CA VAL A 375 21.54 -23.18 1.23
C VAL A 375 22.03 -24.52 0.68
N TRP A 376 23.33 -24.66 0.44
CA TRP A 376 23.92 -25.86 -0.12
C TRP A 376 23.84 -27.07 0.82
N GLN A 377 23.95 -26.85 2.13
CA GLN A 377 23.73 -27.89 3.14
C GLN A 377 22.29 -28.40 3.09
N ALA A 378 21.30 -27.49 3.12
CA ALA A 378 19.89 -27.86 3.06
C ALA A 378 19.53 -28.52 1.71
N ALA A 379 20.15 -28.07 0.61
CA ALA A 379 19.95 -28.61 -0.73
C ALA A 379 20.39 -30.07 -0.87
N GLN A 380 21.20 -30.63 0.05
CA GLN A 380 21.57 -32.06 0.00
C GLN A 380 20.36 -33.00 0.15
N ARG A 381 19.23 -32.50 0.66
CA ARG A 381 17.96 -33.23 0.71
C ARG A 381 17.21 -33.24 -0.64
N LEU A 382 17.62 -32.42 -1.59
CA LEU A 382 17.00 -32.34 -2.91
C LEU A 382 17.64 -33.31 -3.91
N GLY A 383 16.85 -33.75 -4.89
CA GLY A 383 17.34 -34.55 -6.01
C GLY A 383 18.39 -33.81 -6.85
N PRO A 384 19.24 -34.52 -7.61
CA PRO A 384 20.33 -33.94 -8.40
C PRO A 384 19.90 -32.79 -9.33
N GLY A 385 18.75 -32.91 -10.02
CA GLY A 385 18.26 -31.88 -10.94
C GLY A 385 17.98 -30.54 -10.25
N ARG A 386 17.26 -30.55 -9.12
CA ARG A 386 16.99 -29.34 -8.32
C ARG A 386 18.27 -28.73 -7.75
N ARG A 387 19.26 -29.55 -7.35
CA ARG A 387 20.57 -29.06 -6.90
C ARG A 387 21.34 -28.36 -8.03
N SER A 388 21.39 -28.95 -9.22
CA SER A 388 22.01 -28.33 -10.39
C SER A 388 21.33 -27.01 -10.75
N ALA A 389 20.00 -26.97 -10.74
CA ALA A 389 19.23 -25.75 -11.02
C ALA A 389 19.58 -24.59 -10.07
N LEU A 390 19.75 -24.85 -8.76
CA LEU A 390 20.17 -23.82 -7.79
C LEU A 390 21.58 -23.28 -8.09
N VAL A 391 22.52 -24.14 -8.49
CA VAL A 391 23.89 -23.72 -8.84
C VAL A 391 23.89 -22.91 -10.14
N GLU A 392 23.21 -23.39 -11.18
CA GLU A 392 23.08 -22.69 -12.46
C GLU A 392 22.46 -21.30 -12.27
N ARG A 393 21.40 -21.22 -11.46
CA ARG A 393 20.73 -19.96 -11.13
C ARG A 393 21.63 -19.00 -10.37
N ARG A 394 22.37 -19.47 -9.36
CA ARG A 394 23.40 -18.66 -8.68
C ARG A 394 24.42 -18.11 -9.68
N MET A 395 24.95 -18.96 -10.56
CA MET A 395 25.97 -18.58 -11.54
C MET A 395 25.44 -17.55 -12.54
N ALA A 396 24.23 -17.76 -13.06
CA ALA A 396 23.57 -16.83 -13.98
C ALA A 396 23.40 -15.44 -13.34
N ARG A 397 22.90 -15.39 -12.09
CA ARG A 397 22.68 -14.13 -11.37
C ARG A 397 23.98 -13.43 -10.99
N MET A 398 24.99 -14.17 -10.54
CA MET A 398 26.33 -13.61 -10.28
C MET A 398 26.98 -13.05 -11.56
N THR A 399 26.72 -13.67 -12.72
CA THR A 399 27.19 -13.17 -14.01
C THR A 399 26.45 -11.89 -14.42
N ALA A 400 25.12 -11.85 -14.25
CA ALA A 400 24.30 -10.66 -14.52
C ALA A 400 24.66 -9.46 -13.63
N ARG A 401 25.09 -9.69 -12.39
CA ARG A 401 25.54 -8.65 -11.44
C ARG A 401 26.87 -8.01 -11.84
N ARG A 402 27.71 -8.67 -12.64
CA ARG A 402 29.00 -8.08 -13.03
C ARG A 402 28.73 -6.88 -13.94
N PRO A 403 29.33 -5.70 -13.64
CA PRO A 403 29.25 -4.59 -14.56
C PRO A 403 29.80 -5.03 -15.91
N ALA A 404 29.06 -4.76 -16.98
CA ALA A 404 29.58 -4.93 -18.33
C ALA A 404 30.91 -4.15 -18.42
N PRO A 405 31.99 -4.71 -19.04
CA PRO A 405 33.22 -3.96 -19.21
C PRO A 405 32.91 -2.67 -19.99
N GLY A 406 33.02 -1.53 -19.31
CA GLY A 406 32.66 -0.23 -19.87
C GLY A 406 33.61 0.17 -21.00
N PRO A 407 33.13 0.84 -22.07
CA PRO A 407 34.01 1.50 -23.02
C PRO A 407 34.80 2.61 -22.32
N ALA A 408 36.07 2.75 -22.69
CA ALA A 408 37.03 3.66 -22.08
C ALA A 408 36.52 5.12 -21.98
N ALA A 409 36.91 5.78 -20.89
CA ALA A 409 36.47 7.10 -20.47
C ALA A 409 36.56 8.20 -21.55
N GLY A 410 35.41 8.74 -21.94
CA GLY A 410 35.23 10.09 -22.49
C GLY A 410 34.57 11.01 -21.47
N PRO A 411 34.59 12.35 -21.67
CA PRO A 411 34.13 13.32 -20.67
C PRO A 411 32.66 13.10 -20.31
N ARG A 412 32.35 13.16 -19.00
CA ARG A 412 31.01 12.99 -18.42
C ARG A 412 30.01 14.00 -19.00
N GLY A 413 29.28 13.58 -20.03
CA GLY A 413 27.93 14.05 -20.33
C GLY A 413 26.92 13.17 -19.60
N ALA A 414 25.84 13.77 -19.10
CA ALA A 414 24.71 13.04 -18.50
C ALA A 414 24.27 11.87 -19.39
N PRO A 415 23.86 10.72 -18.83
CA PRO A 415 23.45 9.58 -19.64
C PRO A 415 22.20 9.96 -20.42
N ALA A 416 22.37 10.24 -21.71
CA ALA A 416 21.27 10.27 -22.67
C ALA A 416 20.77 8.83 -22.80
N GLY A 417 19.65 8.53 -22.15
CA GLY A 417 18.94 7.27 -22.32
C GLY A 417 18.63 7.07 -23.80
N GLY A 418 19.10 5.96 -24.37
CA GLY A 418 18.85 5.61 -25.76
C GLY A 418 17.35 5.37 -26.03
N PRO A 419 16.90 5.46 -27.29
CA PRO A 419 15.47 5.48 -27.64
C PRO A 419 14.78 4.11 -27.69
N GLU A 420 15.39 3.02 -27.20
CA GLU A 420 14.85 1.66 -27.35
C GLU A 420 14.19 1.07 -26.08
N GLY A 421 13.79 1.94 -25.14
CA GLY A 421 13.01 1.57 -23.95
C GLY A 421 11.68 2.31 -23.83
N ALA A 422 11.04 2.64 -24.96
CA ALA A 422 9.71 3.24 -24.94
C ALA A 422 8.69 2.22 -24.39
N ALA A 423 8.18 2.48 -23.19
CA ALA A 423 6.91 1.95 -22.67
C ALA A 423 6.76 0.40 -22.57
N ALA A 424 7.76 -0.31 -22.04
CA ALA A 424 7.44 -1.53 -21.31
C ALA A 424 6.92 -1.09 -19.92
N GLY A 425 5.62 -1.29 -19.67
CA GLY A 425 4.85 -0.61 -18.61
C GLY A 425 5.53 -0.64 -17.25
N GLN A 426 5.67 0.53 -16.61
CA GLN A 426 6.01 0.59 -15.20
C GLN A 426 4.73 0.44 -14.37
N SER A 427 4.86 -0.10 -13.16
CA SER A 427 3.73 -0.07 -12.24
C SER A 427 3.35 1.37 -11.90
N SER A 428 2.07 1.65 -11.77
CA SER A 428 1.54 2.97 -11.43
C SER A 428 0.52 2.86 -10.30
N VAL A 429 0.21 3.98 -9.67
CA VAL A 429 -0.84 4.07 -8.65
C VAL A 429 -2.03 4.78 -9.27
N LEU A 430 -3.21 4.19 -9.16
CA LEU A 430 -4.46 4.79 -9.61
C LEU A 430 -5.31 5.14 -8.38
N VAL A 431 -5.77 6.38 -8.31
CA VAL A 431 -6.82 6.82 -7.39
C VAL A 431 -8.06 7.09 -8.21
N GLU A 432 -9.17 6.50 -7.82
CA GLU A 432 -10.48 6.83 -8.35
C GLU A 432 -11.23 7.69 -7.33
N ILE A 433 -11.81 8.80 -7.78
CA ILE A 433 -12.61 9.71 -6.95
C ILE A 433 -13.94 9.94 -7.67
N VAL A 434 -15.02 9.45 -7.06
CA VAL A 434 -16.38 9.54 -7.57
C VAL A 434 -17.19 10.47 -6.68
N ARG A 435 -17.87 11.44 -7.27
CA ARG A 435 -18.71 12.38 -6.53
C ARG A 435 -20.05 11.73 -6.21
N ARG A 436 -20.65 12.12 -5.10
CA ARG A 436 -22.04 11.75 -4.80
C ARG A 436 -22.95 12.88 -5.26
N GLY A 437 -23.76 12.64 -6.28
CA GLY A 437 -24.62 13.67 -6.89
C GLY A 437 -25.52 14.40 -5.89
N TRP A 438 -25.96 13.73 -4.81
CA TRP A 438 -26.80 14.30 -3.76
C TRP A 438 -26.05 14.81 -2.52
N GLU A 439 -24.74 14.54 -2.41
CA GLU A 439 -23.86 14.99 -1.31
C GLU A 439 -22.61 15.63 -1.93
N PRO A 440 -22.72 16.85 -2.50
CA PRO A 440 -21.69 17.45 -3.36
C PRO A 440 -20.36 17.74 -2.67
N ASP A 441 -20.35 17.81 -1.33
CA ASP A 441 -19.18 18.00 -0.46
C ASP A 441 -18.49 16.67 -0.12
N ARG A 442 -18.99 15.54 -0.61
CA ARG A 442 -18.48 14.20 -0.31
C ARG A 442 -18.22 13.38 -1.57
N CYS A 443 -17.26 12.49 -1.43
CA CYS A 443 -16.87 11.56 -2.48
C CYS A 443 -16.66 10.15 -1.94
N ASP A 444 -16.78 9.20 -2.84
CA ASP A 444 -16.28 7.84 -2.66
C ASP A 444 -14.92 7.77 -3.35
N TRP A 445 -13.98 7.03 -2.79
CA TRP A 445 -12.65 6.88 -3.38
C TRP A 445 -12.12 5.47 -3.25
N SER A 446 -11.28 5.10 -4.23
CA SER A 446 -10.54 3.83 -4.25
C SER A 446 -9.08 4.05 -4.64
N VAL A 447 -8.18 3.28 -4.05
CA VAL A 447 -6.74 3.26 -4.40
C VAL A 447 -6.38 1.89 -4.97
N PHE A 448 -5.69 1.90 -6.11
CA PHE A 448 -5.26 0.70 -6.82
C PHE A 448 -3.76 0.74 -7.11
N VAL A 449 -3.15 -0.44 -7.09
CA VAL A 449 -1.83 -0.70 -7.69
C VAL A 449 -2.06 -1.28 -9.07
N VAL A 450 -1.56 -0.58 -10.09
CA VAL A 450 -1.66 -1.01 -11.50
C VAL A 450 -0.30 -1.57 -11.91
N ARG A 451 -0.25 -2.86 -12.22
CA ARG A 451 0.95 -3.56 -12.66
C ARG A 451 1.33 -3.17 -14.09
N SER A 452 2.54 -3.56 -14.48
CA SER A 452 3.11 -3.31 -15.81
C SER A 452 2.31 -3.91 -16.97
N ASP A 453 1.56 -4.98 -16.71
CA ASP A 453 0.66 -5.67 -17.65
C ASP A 453 -0.75 -5.05 -17.71
N GLY A 454 -1.01 -4.03 -16.89
CA GLY A 454 -2.31 -3.35 -16.79
C GLY A 454 -3.25 -3.94 -15.75
N GLU A 455 -2.88 -5.03 -15.06
CA GLU A 455 -3.70 -5.59 -13.98
C GLU A 455 -3.79 -4.59 -12.81
N ALA A 456 -5.01 -4.23 -12.41
CA ALA A 456 -5.27 -3.31 -11.31
C ALA A 456 -5.77 -4.05 -10.08
N THR A 457 -4.99 -4.02 -9.00
CA THR A 457 -5.38 -4.58 -7.70
C THR A 457 -5.83 -3.46 -6.77
N ARG A 458 -7.06 -3.54 -6.26
CA ARG A 458 -7.62 -2.57 -5.32
C ARG A 458 -7.06 -2.78 -3.92
N LEU A 459 -6.47 -1.73 -3.33
CA LEU A 459 -5.92 -1.75 -1.97
C LEU A 459 -6.91 -1.31 -0.91
N LYS A 460 -7.70 -0.27 -1.21
CA LYS A 460 -8.64 0.34 -0.27
C LYS A 460 -9.75 1.04 -1.03
N GLU A 461 -10.96 0.96 -0.48
CA GLU A 461 -12.13 1.72 -0.88
C GLU A 461 -12.78 2.31 0.37
N VAL A 462 -13.19 3.57 0.30
CA VAL A 462 -13.95 4.23 1.37
C VAL A 462 -15.01 5.12 0.74
N GLN A 463 -16.20 5.09 1.33
CA GLN A 463 -17.35 5.88 0.88
C GLN A 463 -17.59 7.10 1.78
N ARG A 464 -18.22 8.12 1.21
CA ARG A 464 -18.82 9.27 1.91
C ARG A 464 -17.81 10.13 2.69
N VAL A 465 -16.60 10.29 2.17
CA VAL A 465 -15.54 11.12 2.77
C VAL A 465 -15.69 12.59 2.38
N PRO A 466 -15.52 13.57 3.28
CA PRO A 466 -15.48 14.98 2.91
C PRO A 466 -14.38 15.25 1.89
N LEU A 467 -14.72 15.92 0.78
CA LEU A 467 -13.77 16.22 -0.29
C LEU A 467 -12.58 17.05 0.21
N ALA A 468 -12.80 17.95 1.17
CA ALA A 468 -11.77 18.80 1.77
C ALA A 468 -10.71 18.02 2.57
N ASP A 469 -11.08 16.85 3.10
CA ASP A 469 -10.20 16.03 3.97
C ASP A 469 -9.56 14.86 3.21
N LEU A 470 -9.76 14.79 1.89
CA LEU A 470 -9.43 13.63 1.07
C LEU A 470 -7.93 13.25 1.15
N SER A 471 -7.02 14.23 1.15
CA SER A 471 -5.59 13.98 1.25
C SER A 471 -5.18 13.27 2.55
N ALA A 472 -5.83 13.60 3.67
CA ALA A 472 -5.58 12.95 4.96
C ALA A 472 -6.08 11.50 4.95
N HIS A 473 -7.26 11.25 4.38
CA HIS A 473 -7.82 9.90 4.26
C HIS A 473 -7.06 9.01 3.28
N LEU A 474 -6.49 9.59 2.21
CA LEU A 474 -5.71 8.87 1.20
C LEU A 474 -4.24 8.65 1.61
N SER A 475 -3.73 9.32 2.65
CA SER A 475 -2.32 9.28 3.02
C SER A 475 -1.75 7.88 3.20
N ALA A 476 -2.31 7.10 4.12
CA ALA A 476 -1.83 5.75 4.41
C ALA A 476 -1.93 4.79 3.19
N PRO A 477 -3.08 4.67 2.49
CA PRO A 477 -3.18 3.78 1.33
C PRO A 477 -2.32 4.24 0.15
N LEU A 478 -2.12 5.56 -0.06
CA LEU A 478 -1.20 6.05 -1.09
C LEU A 478 0.26 5.73 -0.75
N LYS A 479 0.69 5.93 0.50
CA LYS A 479 2.04 5.55 0.95
C LYS A 479 2.30 4.06 0.71
N GLU A 480 1.31 3.22 1.01
CA GLU A 480 1.40 1.78 0.73
C GLU A 480 1.44 1.47 -0.77
N ALA A 481 0.58 2.08 -1.58
CA ALA A 481 0.58 1.91 -3.04
C ALA A 481 1.91 2.34 -3.67
N PHE A 482 2.45 3.49 -3.25
CA PHE A 482 3.75 3.98 -3.71
C PHE A 482 4.87 3.04 -3.31
N ARG A 483 4.87 2.51 -2.09
CA ARG A 483 5.86 1.51 -1.68
C ARG A 483 5.82 0.26 -2.57
N GLN A 484 4.63 -0.19 -2.98
CA GLN A 484 4.46 -1.33 -3.88
C GLN A 484 4.89 -1.06 -5.33
N CYS A 485 4.92 0.19 -5.78
CA CYS A 485 5.23 0.53 -7.18
C CYS A 485 6.61 1.18 -7.39
N ASP A 486 7.09 1.96 -6.41
CA ASP A 486 8.32 2.74 -6.52
C ASP A 486 9.54 1.83 -6.62
N THR A 487 10.47 2.20 -7.51
CA THR A 487 11.80 1.59 -7.60
C THR A 487 12.87 2.65 -7.33
N PRO A 488 14.10 2.26 -6.93
CA PRO A 488 15.14 3.24 -6.58
C PRO A 488 15.38 4.25 -7.71
N GLY A 489 15.22 5.54 -7.39
CA GLY A 489 15.39 6.65 -8.34
C GLY A 489 14.28 6.80 -9.38
N ARG A 490 13.20 6.02 -9.30
CA ARG A 490 12.06 6.04 -10.24
C ARG A 490 10.74 5.92 -9.48
N PRO A 491 10.18 7.05 -9.03
CA PRO A 491 8.88 7.07 -8.37
C PRO A 491 7.77 6.76 -9.37
N ALA A 492 6.79 5.97 -8.95
CA ALA A 492 5.64 5.59 -9.76
C ALA A 492 4.73 6.78 -10.07
N VAL A 493 4.17 6.78 -11.28
CA VAL A 493 3.17 7.75 -11.71
C VAL A 493 1.91 7.59 -10.85
N LEU A 494 1.40 8.71 -10.33
CA LEU A 494 0.08 8.79 -9.72
C LEU A 494 -0.94 9.21 -10.79
N GLN A 495 -1.83 8.30 -11.15
CA GLN A 495 -3.00 8.56 -11.97
C GLN A 495 -4.19 8.86 -11.06
N VAL A 496 -4.91 9.95 -11.32
CA VAL A 496 -6.16 10.26 -10.61
C VAL A 496 -7.30 10.29 -11.61
N ALA A 497 -8.15 9.26 -11.55
CA ALA A 497 -9.38 9.18 -12.32
C ALA A 497 -10.52 9.83 -11.54
N THR A 498 -11.15 10.83 -12.15
CA THR A 498 -12.27 11.55 -11.56
C THR A 498 -13.18 12.11 -12.64
N GLU A 499 -14.39 12.52 -12.25
CA GLU A 499 -15.37 13.13 -13.15
C GLU A 499 -14.85 14.47 -13.70
N ALA A 500 -15.36 14.89 -14.86
CA ALA A 500 -14.97 16.15 -15.50
C ALA A 500 -15.10 17.37 -14.57
N SER A 501 -16.11 17.35 -13.69
CA SER A 501 -16.36 18.41 -12.69
C SER A 501 -15.28 18.52 -11.60
N LEU A 502 -14.50 17.46 -11.38
CA LEU A 502 -13.45 17.36 -10.37
C LEU A 502 -12.03 17.36 -10.95
N LEU A 503 -11.86 17.47 -12.29
CA LEU A 503 -10.54 17.59 -12.92
C LEU A 503 -9.73 18.81 -12.43
N ALA A 504 -10.38 19.77 -11.79
CA ALA A 504 -9.73 20.94 -11.21
C ALA A 504 -8.92 20.66 -9.91
N LEU A 505 -9.09 19.48 -9.28
CA LEU A 505 -8.43 19.13 -8.03
C LEU A 505 -6.90 19.32 -8.12
N ASP A 506 -6.32 19.86 -7.05
CA ASP A 506 -4.90 20.16 -6.92
C ASP A 506 -4.12 19.01 -6.27
N VAL A 507 -4.33 17.80 -6.78
CA VAL A 507 -3.69 16.57 -6.27
C VAL A 507 -2.17 16.70 -6.20
N ASP A 508 -1.56 17.36 -7.18
CA ASP A 508 -0.11 17.60 -7.22
C ASP A 508 0.40 18.47 -6.05
N GLU A 509 -0.47 19.21 -5.38
CA GLU A 509 -0.17 20.06 -4.24
C GLU A 509 -0.41 19.36 -2.89
N TRP A 510 -1.05 18.19 -2.89
CA TRP A 510 -1.31 17.42 -1.67
C TRP A 510 -0.02 16.97 -0.99
N ARG A 511 -0.09 16.90 0.34
CA ARG A 511 0.96 16.31 1.20
C ARG A 511 0.36 15.14 1.95
N LEU A 512 1.09 14.03 2.00
CA LEU A 512 0.63 12.82 2.72
C LEU A 512 1.05 12.82 4.19
N GLY A 513 1.77 13.84 4.64
CA GLY A 513 2.24 13.98 6.01
C GLY A 513 2.71 15.42 6.24
N PRO A 514 2.86 15.84 7.50
CA PRO A 514 3.25 17.20 7.84
C PRO A 514 4.63 17.57 7.26
N GLU A 515 5.57 16.62 7.29
CA GLU A 515 6.94 16.79 6.79
C GLU A 515 7.11 16.33 5.32
N ASP A 516 6.08 15.72 4.73
CA ASP A 516 6.17 15.21 3.35
C ASP A 516 6.13 16.36 2.34
N GLU A 517 6.94 16.25 1.29
CA GLU A 517 6.84 17.16 0.15
C GLU A 517 5.52 16.98 -0.61
N ARG A 518 5.22 17.94 -1.50
CA ARG A 518 4.03 17.87 -2.36
C ARG A 518 4.16 16.74 -3.37
N LEU A 519 3.08 15.99 -3.60
CA LEU A 519 3.07 14.83 -4.51
C LEU A 519 3.66 15.15 -5.89
N GLY A 520 3.26 16.27 -6.50
CA GLY A 520 3.71 16.65 -7.85
C GLY A 520 5.19 17.03 -7.94
N THR A 521 5.87 17.26 -6.82
CA THR A 521 7.32 17.48 -6.75
C THR A 521 8.08 16.16 -6.64
N GLN A 522 7.48 15.18 -5.98
CA GLN A 522 8.08 13.88 -5.73
C GLN A 522 7.91 12.93 -6.93
N ARG A 523 6.77 12.98 -7.62
CA ARG A 523 6.40 12.01 -8.66
C ARG A 523 5.53 12.64 -9.76
N PRO A 524 5.46 12.02 -10.95
CA PRO A 524 4.49 12.45 -11.96
C PRO A 524 3.06 12.26 -11.43
N VAL A 525 2.23 13.30 -11.58
CA VAL A 525 0.81 13.28 -11.21
C VAL A 525 0.01 13.65 -12.45
N VAL A 526 -0.89 12.77 -12.85
CA VAL A 526 -1.75 12.94 -14.02
C VAL A 526 -3.22 12.75 -13.68
N LEU A 527 -4.08 13.51 -14.35
CA LEU A 527 -5.51 13.41 -14.22
C LEU A 527 -6.10 12.61 -15.38
N ARG A 528 -7.18 11.87 -15.10
CA ARG A 528 -7.94 11.05 -16.04
C ARG A 528 -9.43 11.34 -15.86
N CYS A 529 -10.19 11.36 -16.95
CA CYS A 529 -11.62 11.67 -16.91
C CYS A 529 -12.41 10.36 -16.88
N SER A 530 -13.01 10.02 -15.73
CA SER A 530 -13.71 8.74 -15.55
C SER A 530 -15.05 8.66 -16.27
N ASP A 531 -15.73 9.80 -16.41
CA ASP A 531 -17.03 9.97 -17.07
C ASP A 531 -16.91 10.38 -18.55
N ARG A 532 -15.72 10.26 -19.15
CA ARG A 532 -15.44 10.71 -20.54
C ARG A 532 -16.42 10.15 -21.58
N ASP A 533 -16.97 8.97 -21.35
CA ASP A 533 -17.90 8.28 -22.25
C ASP A 533 -19.37 8.67 -22.00
N GLN A 534 -19.63 9.41 -20.92
CA GLN A 534 -20.94 9.99 -20.57
C GLN A 534 -21.07 11.44 -21.05
N LEU A 535 -19.93 12.12 -21.29
CA LEU A 535 -19.86 13.46 -21.87
C LEU A 535 -20.21 13.41 -23.37
N THR A 536 -21.49 13.35 -23.72
CA THR A 536 -21.98 13.47 -25.12
C THR A 536 -22.37 14.92 -25.45
N GLU A 537 -22.46 15.25 -26.74
CA GLU A 537 -22.75 16.62 -27.23
C GLU A 537 -24.09 17.20 -26.74
N ASN A 538 -25.05 16.34 -26.34
CA ASN A 538 -26.40 16.71 -25.92
C ASN A 538 -26.56 16.79 -24.39
N GLY A 539 -25.61 17.44 -23.71
CA GLY A 539 -25.70 17.74 -22.28
C GLY A 539 -26.57 18.98 -21.99
N GLU A 540 -27.84 18.98 -22.38
CA GLU A 540 -28.82 19.87 -21.74
C GLU A 540 -29.13 19.32 -20.34
N ASN A 541 -28.71 20.08 -19.33
CA ASN A 541 -29.00 19.83 -17.93
C ASN A 541 -30.53 19.84 -17.72
N PRO A 542 -31.20 18.79 -17.19
CA PRO A 542 -32.64 18.81 -16.93
C PRO A 542 -32.99 19.57 -15.63
N GLU A 543 -32.21 20.58 -15.26
CA GLU A 543 -32.53 21.50 -14.17
C GLU A 543 -33.05 22.80 -14.78
N TYR A 544 -34.24 23.22 -14.34
CA TYR A 544 -35.07 24.32 -14.87
C TYR A 544 -36.04 23.94 -16.00
N GLY A 545 -36.76 22.82 -15.83
CA GLY A 545 -38.10 22.67 -16.39
C GLY A 545 -39.12 23.44 -15.53
N GLU A 546 -39.77 24.42 -16.14
CA GLU A 546 -40.82 25.25 -15.55
C GLU A 546 -41.96 24.43 -14.89
N ASN A 547 -42.53 24.98 -13.82
CA ASN A 547 -43.64 24.46 -13.02
C ASN A 547 -44.66 23.59 -13.78
N PRO A 548 -44.98 22.38 -13.30
CA PRO A 548 -46.17 21.67 -13.75
C PRO A 548 -47.40 22.18 -13.00
N GLU A 549 -48.23 22.93 -13.72
CA GLU A 549 -49.59 23.26 -13.31
C GLU A 549 -50.50 22.01 -13.40
N TYR A 550 -51.27 21.81 -12.33
CA TYR A 550 -52.27 20.81 -12.01
C TYR A 550 -53.01 20.09 -13.16
N GLY A 551 -53.28 18.78 -12.98
CA GLY A 551 -54.25 18.04 -13.79
C GLY A 551 -54.43 16.58 -13.36
N GLU A 552 -55.46 16.34 -12.56
CA GLU A 552 -55.83 15.06 -11.93
C GLU A 552 -56.20 13.90 -12.88
N THR A 553 -55.77 12.71 -12.46
CA THR A 553 -56.42 11.38 -12.52
C THR A 553 -57.51 11.07 -13.56
N SER A 554 -57.32 9.97 -14.31
CA SER A 554 -58.24 8.83 -14.55
C SER A 554 -57.61 7.96 -15.65
N GLY A 555 -57.36 6.65 -15.56
CA GLY A 555 -58.11 5.63 -14.85
C GLY A 555 -58.79 4.68 -15.86
N HIS A 556 -58.00 3.75 -16.44
CA HIS A 556 -58.36 2.41 -16.94
C HIS A 556 -59.47 2.20 -18.01
N GLY A 557 -59.20 1.31 -18.98
CA GLY A 557 -60.21 0.36 -19.46
C GLY A 557 -60.20 -0.08 -20.94
N ALA A 558 -59.57 -1.23 -21.19
CA ALA A 558 -59.99 -2.35 -22.05
C ALA A 558 -60.45 -2.17 -23.54
N TYR A 559 -59.69 -2.83 -24.42
CA TYR A 559 -60.02 -3.37 -25.77
C TYR A 559 -61.22 -4.37 -25.79
N PRO A 560 -61.60 -5.01 -26.93
CA PRO A 560 -61.62 -4.65 -28.37
C PRO A 560 -62.95 -5.04 -29.08
N GLY A 561 -63.10 -4.79 -30.39
CA GLY A 561 -64.20 -5.41 -31.16
C GLY A 561 -64.22 -5.09 -32.66
N HIS A 562 -64.03 -6.13 -33.48
CA HIS A 562 -63.96 -6.13 -34.95
C HIS A 562 -65.25 -5.70 -35.69
N GLY A 563 -65.10 -5.20 -36.92
CA GLY A 563 -66.16 -5.00 -37.91
C GLY A 563 -65.59 -4.88 -39.33
N ALA A 564 -66.14 -5.63 -40.29
CA ALA A 564 -65.51 -6.00 -41.56
C ALA A 564 -66.10 -5.30 -42.83
N TYR A 565 -65.33 -5.39 -43.94
CA TYR A 565 -65.71 -5.39 -45.38
C TYR A 565 -65.96 -4.04 -46.12
N PRO A 566 -65.99 -4.01 -47.48
CA PRO A 566 -64.83 -4.02 -48.41
C PRO A 566 -64.96 -2.97 -49.56
N GLY A 567 -63.96 -2.83 -50.44
CA GLY A 567 -64.16 -2.04 -51.67
C GLY A 567 -62.94 -1.95 -52.59
N HIS A 568 -63.01 -2.62 -53.73
CA HIS A 568 -62.01 -2.71 -54.78
C HIS A 568 -61.74 -1.38 -55.53
N GLY A 569 -60.50 -1.20 -56.00
CA GLY A 569 -60.10 -0.25 -57.04
C GLY A 569 -58.65 -0.48 -57.48
N ALA A 570 -58.42 -0.63 -58.78
CA ALA A 570 -57.24 -1.22 -59.39
C ALA A 570 -56.00 -0.28 -59.55
N TYR A 571 -54.81 -0.92 -59.59
CA TYR A 571 -53.45 -0.47 -59.97
C TYR A 571 -53.38 0.40 -61.26
N PRO A 572 -52.27 1.17 -61.57
CA PRO A 572 -50.87 0.78 -61.33
C PRO A 572 -49.81 1.88 -61.05
N GLY A 573 -48.63 1.43 -60.59
CA GLY A 573 -47.36 1.91 -61.17
C GLY A 573 -46.52 2.93 -60.38
N HIS A 574 -45.56 2.40 -59.62
CA HIS A 574 -44.20 2.91 -59.39
C HIS A 574 -43.95 4.28 -58.72
N GLY A 575 -43.24 4.23 -57.59
CA GLY A 575 -42.48 5.34 -57.02
C GLY A 575 -42.10 5.06 -55.57
N ALA A 576 -40.85 4.66 -55.34
CA ALA A 576 -40.34 4.19 -54.06
C ALA A 576 -40.38 5.28 -52.96
N TYR A 577 -40.93 4.93 -51.80
CA TYR A 577 -40.76 5.68 -50.55
C TYR A 577 -39.42 5.29 -49.91
N PRO A 578 -38.58 6.23 -49.44
CA PRO A 578 -37.61 5.92 -48.41
C PRO A 578 -38.36 5.70 -47.10
N ALA A 579 -38.15 4.52 -46.52
CA ALA A 579 -38.65 4.15 -45.21
C ALA A 579 -38.05 5.06 -44.13
N HIS A 580 -38.90 5.33 -43.13
CA HIS A 580 -38.57 6.01 -41.89
C HIS A 580 -37.27 5.51 -41.25
N ARG A 581 -36.36 6.47 -40.97
CA ARG A 581 -35.17 6.27 -40.14
C ARG A 581 -35.63 6.09 -38.69
N ALA A 582 -35.56 4.86 -38.21
CA ALA A 582 -35.78 4.52 -36.81
C ALA A 582 -34.47 4.67 -36.03
N TYR A 583 -34.55 5.34 -34.89
CA TYR A 583 -33.62 5.40 -33.75
C TYR A 583 -32.39 4.46 -33.81
N GLY A 584 -31.23 5.01 -34.18
CA GLY A 584 -29.93 4.35 -34.12
C GLY A 584 -28.72 5.30 -34.00
N GLU A 585 -28.93 6.61 -33.87
CA GLU A 585 -27.86 7.62 -34.06
C GLU A 585 -26.84 7.71 -32.90
N ASN A 586 -27.18 7.25 -31.68
CA ASN A 586 -26.24 7.36 -30.55
C ASN A 586 -25.09 6.35 -30.57
N GLY A 587 -25.22 5.23 -31.29
CA GLY A 587 -24.17 4.21 -31.37
C GLY A 587 -23.04 4.57 -32.34
N ASP A 588 -23.38 5.18 -33.48
CA ASP A 588 -22.45 5.51 -34.55
C ASP A 588 -21.52 6.69 -34.15
N HIS A 589 -22.07 7.72 -33.50
CA HIS A 589 -21.32 8.87 -33.01
C HIS A 589 -20.34 8.54 -31.87
N ARG A 590 -20.68 7.58 -31.00
CA ARG A 590 -19.78 7.13 -29.92
C ARG A 590 -18.59 6.32 -30.43
N LEU A 591 -18.77 5.56 -31.51
CA LEU A 591 -17.67 4.81 -32.13
C LEU A 591 -16.68 5.75 -32.84
N ASP A 592 -17.18 6.82 -33.47
CA ASP A 592 -16.39 7.83 -34.17
C ASP A 592 -15.49 8.64 -33.20
N ILE A 593 -16.04 9.13 -32.08
CA ILE A 593 -15.25 9.88 -31.08
C ILE A 593 -14.15 9.03 -30.42
N ASP A 594 -14.41 7.75 -30.17
CA ASP A 594 -13.42 6.84 -29.59
C ASP A 594 -12.30 6.49 -30.59
N GLU A 595 -12.64 6.38 -31.87
CA GLU A 595 -11.64 6.24 -32.93
C GLU A 595 -10.79 7.51 -33.06
N GLU A 596 -11.40 8.69 -33.01
CA GLU A 596 -10.70 9.98 -33.01
C GLU A 596 -9.74 10.09 -31.82
N ARG A 597 -10.20 9.78 -30.60
CA ARG A 597 -9.37 9.75 -29.38
C ARG A 597 -8.14 8.84 -29.55
N ARG A 598 -8.35 7.60 -30.04
CA ARG A 598 -7.26 6.65 -30.32
C ARG A 598 -6.33 7.16 -31.42
N ALA A 599 -6.83 7.85 -32.44
CA ALA A 599 -6.02 8.43 -33.51
C ALA A 599 -5.13 9.57 -32.98
N ARG A 600 -5.70 10.51 -32.20
CA ARG A 600 -4.97 11.59 -31.52
C ARG A 600 -3.90 11.02 -30.58
N TRP A 601 -4.26 10.05 -29.75
CA TRP A 601 -3.32 9.38 -28.83
C TRP A 601 -2.13 8.76 -29.55
N ARG A 602 -2.38 7.94 -30.58
CA ARG A 602 -1.33 7.32 -31.40
C ARG A 602 -0.42 8.36 -32.04
N TRP A 603 -1.00 9.44 -32.56
CA TRP A 603 -0.22 10.50 -33.21
C TRP A 603 0.69 11.23 -32.24
N LEU A 604 0.16 11.65 -31.09
CA LEU A 604 0.90 12.34 -30.02
C LEU A 604 2.07 11.52 -29.46
N HIS A 605 1.96 10.19 -29.50
CA HIS A 605 3.02 9.29 -29.01
C HIS A 605 4.06 8.93 -30.08
N ALA A 606 3.69 9.03 -31.36
CA ALA A 606 4.56 8.73 -32.50
C ALA A 606 5.31 9.96 -33.05
N HIS A 607 4.81 11.18 -32.81
CA HIS A 607 5.34 12.41 -33.40
C HIS A 607 5.57 13.51 -32.35
N PRO A 608 6.39 14.53 -32.68
CA PRO A 608 6.49 15.75 -31.89
C PRO A 608 5.12 16.37 -31.62
N VAL A 609 4.91 16.80 -30.37
CA VAL A 609 3.66 17.44 -29.96
C VAL A 609 3.71 18.96 -30.24
N THR A 610 2.57 19.52 -30.62
CA THR A 610 2.37 20.97 -30.81
C THR A 610 1.44 21.49 -29.73
N ALA A 611 1.88 22.45 -28.92
CA ALA A 611 0.99 23.09 -27.94
C ALA A 611 0.15 24.21 -28.60
N ALA A 612 -1.12 24.30 -28.24
CA ALA A 612 -2.02 25.38 -28.65
C ALA A 612 -2.69 26.02 -27.44
N VAL A 613 -2.45 27.32 -27.22
CA VAL A 613 -3.10 28.08 -26.13
C VAL A 613 -4.51 28.48 -26.58
N LEU A 614 -5.53 28.06 -25.82
CA LEU A 614 -6.93 28.18 -26.26
C LEU A 614 -7.75 29.25 -25.54
N ASP A 615 -7.38 29.62 -24.31
CA ASP A 615 -8.14 30.54 -23.44
C ASP A 615 -7.47 31.91 -23.25
N CYS A 616 -6.38 32.16 -23.97
CA CYS A 616 -5.58 33.37 -23.88
C CYS A 616 -5.11 33.81 -25.26
N ASP A 617 -5.26 35.09 -25.55
CA ASP A 617 -4.80 35.74 -26.78
C ASP A 617 -4.07 37.04 -26.41
N ASP A 618 -2.75 37.08 -26.58
CA ASP A 618 -1.88 38.20 -26.16
C ASP A 618 -2.13 38.73 -24.73
N GLY A 619 -2.44 37.82 -23.80
CA GLY A 619 -2.74 38.22 -22.42
C GLY A 619 -4.15 38.80 -22.26
N LEU A 620 -5.07 38.55 -23.17
CA LEU A 620 -6.51 38.73 -23.00
C LEU A 620 -7.17 37.36 -22.86
N ARG A 621 -8.07 37.21 -21.88
CA ARG A 621 -8.78 35.96 -21.66
C ARG A 621 -9.84 35.79 -22.74
N LYS A 622 -9.96 34.60 -23.31
CA LYS A 622 -11.04 34.21 -24.22
C LYS A 622 -11.64 32.87 -23.80
N PRO A 623 -12.92 32.59 -24.11
CA PRO A 623 -13.50 31.29 -23.80
C PRO A 623 -12.80 30.17 -24.58
N VAL A 624 -12.77 28.98 -23.99
CA VAL A 624 -12.35 27.76 -24.70
C VAL A 624 -13.29 27.54 -25.90
N PRO A 625 -12.76 27.26 -27.11
CA PRO A 625 -13.58 27.03 -28.30
C PRO A 625 -14.63 25.92 -28.10
N PRO A 626 -15.74 25.97 -28.85
CA PRO A 626 -16.74 24.90 -28.85
C PRO A 626 -16.16 23.60 -29.46
N VAL A 627 -16.81 22.46 -29.20
CA VAL A 627 -16.29 21.12 -29.54
C VAL A 627 -16.01 20.95 -31.03
N GLU A 628 -16.85 21.55 -31.87
CA GLU A 628 -16.76 21.50 -33.33
C GLU A 628 -15.46 22.15 -33.83
N GLU A 629 -15.07 23.29 -33.24
CA GLU A 629 -13.81 23.96 -33.54
C GLU A 629 -12.61 23.17 -32.99
N LEU A 630 -12.75 22.61 -31.78
CA LEU A 630 -11.71 21.80 -31.14
C LEU A 630 -11.36 20.56 -31.98
N ARG A 631 -12.36 19.86 -32.54
CA ARG A 631 -12.14 18.70 -33.42
C ARG A 631 -11.40 19.07 -34.71
N GLY A 632 -11.50 20.31 -35.17
CA GLY A 632 -10.74 20.83 -36.32
C GLY A 632 -9.22 20.95 -36.08
N LEU A 633 -8.76 20.90 -34.82
CA LEU A 633 -7.33 20.97 -34.50
C LEU A 633 -6.61 19.67 -34.89
N SER A 634 -5.35 19.80 -35.32
CA SER A 634 -4.53 18.65 -35.75
C SER A 634 -4.42 17.58 -34.65
N HIS A 635 -4.27 16.31 -35.04
CA HIS A 635 -4.13 15.21 -34.09
C HIS A 635 -2.90 15.32 -33.18
N GLY A 636 -1.87 16.09 -33.58
CA GLY A 636 -0.67 16.36 -32.76
C GLY A 636 -0.80 17.53 -31.80
N THR A 637 -1.99 18.13 -31.69
CA THR A 637 -2.21 19.30 -30.85
C THR A 637 -2.44 18.89 -29.39
N VAL A 638 -1.69 19.49 -28.47
CA VAL A 638 -1.93 19.47 -27.02
C VAL A 638 -2.56 20.81 -26.62
N PRO A 639 -3.85 20.84 -26.25
CA PRO A 639 -4.51 22.03 -25.73
C PRO A 639 -3.85 22.55 -24.46
N VAL A 640 -3.73 23.88 -24.34
CA VAL A 640 -3.18 24.57 -23.18
C VAL A 640 -4.14 25.67 -22.70
N LEU A 641 -4.51 25.63 -21.41
CA LEU A 641 -5.31 26.66 -20.75
C LEU A 641 -4.42 27.51 -19.82
N CYS A 642 -4.10 28.73 -20.23
CA CYS A 642 -3.23 29.68 -19.52
C CYS A 642 -3.93 30.39 -18.34
N ARG A 643 -5.24 30.59 -18.43
CA ARG A 643 -6.07 31.41 -17.53
C ARG A 643 -7.20 30.63 -16.89
N PHE A 644 -6.97 29.34 -16.70
CA PHE A 644 -7.88 28.45 -15.98
C PHE A 644 -8.02 28.87 -14.51
N ASP A 645 -9.26 29.12 -14.10
CA ASP A 645 -9.66 29.44 -12.74
C ASP A 645 -10.83 28.55 -12.30
N ALA A 646 -10.49 27.52 -11.52
CA ALA A 646 -11.45 26.56 -11.00
C ALA A 646 -12.50 27.18 -10.06
N HIS A 647 -12.24 28.37 -9.50
CA HIS A 647 -13.09 29.02 -8.49
C HIS A 647 -13.60 30.40 -8.96
N GLY A 648 -13.31 30.75 -10.22
CA GLY A 648 -13.62 32.04 -10.83
C GLY A 648 -14.87 32.04 -11.68
N VAL A 649 -14.80 32.75 -12.81
CA VAL A 649 -15.92 32.97 -13.74
C VAL A 649 -16.54 31.66 -14.20
N GLN A 650 -17.87 31.59 -14.13
CA GLN A 650 -18.71 30.47 -14.60
C GLN A 650 -18.29 30.04 -16.02
N GLY A 651 -17.58 28.92 -16.18
CA GLY A 651 -17.18 28.40 -17.51
C GLY A 651 -15.88 27.60 -17.62
N ASP A 652 -14.98 27.62 -16.62
CA ASP A 652 -13.65 26.98 -16.76
C ASP A 652 -13.66 25.45 -16.57
N ALA A 653 -14.43 24.94 -15.60
CA ALA A 653 -14.63 23.49 -15.47
C ALA A 653 -15.30 22.90 -16.73
N GLU A 654 -16.23 23.65 -17.32
CA GLU A 654 -16.85 23.31 -18.60
C GLU A 654 -15.83 23.39 -19.76
N GLY A 655 -14.83 24.26 -19.68
CA GLY A 655 -13.69 24.29 -20.60
C GLY A 655 -12.93 22.96 -20.64
N LEU A 656 -12.62 22.38 -19.49
CA LEU A 656 -11.97 21.05 -19.42
C LEU A 656 -12.89 19.95 -19.98
N ALA A 657 -14.18 19.98 -19.63
CA ALA A 657 -15.15 19.03 -20.19
C ALA A 657 -15.24 19.12 -21.73
N ARG A 658 -15.20 20.34 -22.31
CA ARG A 658 -15.15 20.54 -23.77
C ARG A 658 -13.90 19.94 -24.41
N LEU A 659 -12.73 20.02 -23.77
CA LEU A 659 -11.52 19.36 -24.29
C LEU A 659 -11.71 17.84 -24.34
N VAL A 660 -12.28 17.23 -23.30
CA VAL A 660 -12.53 15.78 -23.27
C VAL A 660 -13.57 15.37 -24.33
N ARG A 661 -14.64 16.17 -24.51
CA ARG A 661 -15.64 15.99 -25.58
C ARG A 661 -15.04 16.19 -26.99
N GLY A 662 -14.04 17.05 -27.13
CA GLY A 662 -13.27 17.25 -28.37
C GLY A 662 -12.29 16.11 -28.69
N GLY A 663 -12.26 15.04 -27.89
CA GLY A 663 -11.39 13.88 -28.12
C GLY A 663 -9.96 14.03 -27.60
N PHE A 664 -9.67 15.05 -26.79
CA PHE A 664 -8.33 15.28 -26.26
C PHE A 664 -8.09 14.47 -24.98
N GLY A 665 -7.27 13.43 -25.08
CA GLY A 665 -6.76 12.68 -23.92
C GLY A 665 -5.51 13.28 -23.27
N VAL A 666 -4.92 14.33 -23.86
CA VAL A 666 -3.75 15.03 -23.32
C VAL A 666 -3.99 16.54 -23.37
N ALA A 667 -3.95 17.21 -22.23
CA ALA A 667 -4.12 18.66 -22.14
C ALA A 667 -3.36 19.23 -20.93
N LEU A 668 -2.98 20.50 -21.01
CA LEU A 668 -2.27 21.23 -19.96
C LEU A 668 -3.07 22.45 -19.52
N TRP A 669 -2.96 22.81 -18.25
CA TRP A 669 -3.47 24.09 -17.77
C TRP A 669 -2.64 24.64 -16.63
N ARG A 670 -2.82 25.93 -16.34
CA ARG A 670 -2.20 26.62 -15.21
C ARG A 670 -3.27 27.13 -14.26
N ARG A 671 -3.20 26.75 -12.99
CA ARG A 671 -4.06 27.26 -11.91
C ARG A 671 -3.67 28.69 -11.53
N GLY A 672 -4.61 29.63 -11.56
CA GLY A 672 -4.40 31.04 -11.29
C GLY A 672 -4.43 31.45 -9.81
N TYR A 673 -3.52 30.97 -8.98
CA TYR A 673 -3.48 31.39 -7.55
C TYR A 673 -2.99 32.83 -7.37
N GLY A 674 -3.90 33.81 -7.31
CA GLY A 674 -3.65 35.15 -6.75
C GLY A 674 -2.44 35.93 -7.31
N LEU A 675 -1.92 35.52 -8.47
CA LEU A 675 -0.72 36.09 -9.07
C LEU A 675 -1.11 37.41 -9.79
N PRO A 676 -0.56 38.57 -9.37
CA PRO A 676 -0.82 39.83 -10.05
C PRO A 676 -0.30 39.74 -11.49
N GLU A 677 -1.15 40.04 -12.48
CA GLU A 677 -0.89 40.06 -13.94
C GLU A 677 0.43 39.39 -14.36
N THR A 678 0.56 38.09 -14.10
CA THR A 678 1.78 37.37 -14.48
C THR A 678 1.85 37.24 -15.98
N VAL A 679 3.05 37.47 -16.52
CA VAL A 679 3.35 37.58 -17.95
C VAL A 679 2.96 36.28 -18.67
N CYS A 680 1.76 36.23 -19.26
CA CYS A 680 1.29 35.09 -20.06
C CYS A 680 2.33 34.64 -21.10
N GLY A 681 3.12 35.58 -21.64
CA GLY A 681 4.17 35.31 -22.60
C GLY A 681 5.29 34.37 -22.12
N GLU A 682 5.61 34.31 -20.83
CA GLU A 682 6.61 33.35 -20.31
C GLU A 682 6.03 31.95 -20.15
N PHE A 683 4.78 31.85 -19.70
CA PHE A 683 4.07 30.57 -19.68
C PHE A 683 3.86 30.02 -21.10
N HIS A 684 3.47 30.88 -22.06
CA HIS A 684 3.30 30.49 -23.46
C HIS A 684 4.62 29.99 -24.06
N ARG A 685 5.71 30.77 -23.93
CA ARG A 685 7.04 30.37 -24.41
C ARG A 685 7.54 29.11 -23.70
N GLY A 686 7.47 29.05 -22.38
CA GLY A 686 7.90 27.88 -21.60
C GLY A 686 7.16 26.61 -22.01
N THR A 687 5.85 26.70 -22.24
CA THR A 687 5.05 25.56 -22.71
C THR A 687 5.42 25.17 -24.15
N LEU A 688 5.65 26.13 -25.04
CA LEU A 688 6.04 25.86 -26.43
C LEU A 688 7.47 25.35 -26.60
N ASP A 689 8.41 25.79 -25.75
CA ASP A 689 9.84 25.52 -25.90
C ASP A 689 10.33 24.33 -25.06
N GLN A 690 9.74 24.12 -23.87
CA GLN A 690 10.20 23.10 -22.91
C GLN A 690 9.24 21.91 -22.77
N ILE A 691 7.97 22.09 -23.11
CA ILE A 691 6.93 21.05 -22.95
C ILE A 691 6.50 20.51 -24.31
N ALA A 692 6.20 21.39 -25.28
CA ALA A 692 6.06 21.06 -26.68
C ALA A 692 7.40 21.21 -27.43
N GLY A 693 7.61 20.47 -28.53
CA GLY A 693 8.83 20.58 -29.33
C GLY A 693 9.55 19.26 -29.62
N PRO A 694 10.45 18.72 -28.77
CA PRO A 694 11.40 17.68 -29.23
C PRO A 694 11.02 16.21 -28.96
N ALA A 695 9.92 15.93 -28.26
CA ALA A 695 9.55 14.57 -27.83
C ALA A 695 8.04 14.28 -27.98
N GLY A 696 7.69 12.99 -28.04
CA GLY A 696 6.29 12.55 -28.00
C GLY A 696 5.67 12.68 -26.60
N ALA A 697 4.34 12.62 -26.52
CA ALA A 697 3.55 12.89 -25.32
C ALA A 697 3.91 12.01 -24.10
N HIS A 698 4.49 10.82 -24.31
CA HIS A 698 4.94 9.93 -23.24
C HIS A 698 5.92 10.56 -22.24
N ARG A 699 6.60 11.66 -22.59
CA ARG A 699 7.53 12.37 -21.69
C ARG A 699 6.88 13.46 -20.85
N LEU A 700 5.64 13.86 -21.16
CA LEU A 700 4.97 14.98 -20.49
C LEU A 700 4.81 14.78 -18.98
N PRO A 701 4.42 13.59 -18.46
CA PRO A 701 4.30 13.41 -17.01
C PRO A 701 5.60 13.69 -16.24
N GLU A 702 6.72 13.16 -16.74
CA GLU A 702 8.05 13.37 -16.16
C GLU A 702 8.52 14.82 -16.31
N ALA A 703 8.32 15.43 -17.49
CA ALA A 703 8.70 16.83 -17.73
C ALA A 703 7.95 17.80 -16.79
N VAL A 704 6.65 17.56 -16.55
CA VAL A 704 5.84 18.34 -15.62
C VAL A 704 6.32 18.16 -14.18
N ARG A 705 6.63 16.94 -13.73
CA ARG A 705 7.26 16.71 -12.41
C ARG A 705 8.57 17.47 -12.28
N ASP A 706 9.46 17.36 -13.26
CA ASP A 706 10.78 18.02 -13.22
C ASP A 706 10.66 19.54 -13.15
N LEU A 707 9.69 20.13 -13.85
CA LEU A 707 9.36 21.55 -13.74
C LEU A 707 8.93 21.93 -12.31
N ARG A 708 8.01 21.17 -11.71
CA ARG A 708 7.56 21.38 -10.32
C ARG A 708 8.72 21.25 -9.34
N HIS A 709 9.58 20.26 -9.52
CA HIS A 709 10.77 20.05 -8.67
C HIS A 709 11.78 21.20 -8.77
N ARG A 710 12.10 21.68 -9.98
CA ARG A 710 12.98 22.83 -10.17
C ARG A 710 12.41 24.12 -9.58
N LEU A 711 11.10 24.34 -9.74
CA LEU A 711 10.39 25.48 -9.16
C LEU A 711 10.52 25.48 -7.64
N ARG A 712 10.26 24.33 -7.00
CA ARG A 712 10.39 24.17 -5.55
C ARG A 712 11.82 24.30 -5.04
N SER A 713 12.80 23.89 -5.86
CA SER A 713 14.22 24.07 -5.58
C SER A 713 14.72 25.52 -5.68
N GLY A 714 13.82 26.48 -5.93
CA GLY A 714 14.14 27.91 -5.99
C GLY A 714 14.82 28.35 -7.28
N ARG A 715 14.71 27.57 -8.36
CA ARG A 715 15.31 27.93 -9.65
C ARG A 715 14.52 29.05 -10.34
N PRO A 716 15.09 30.26 -10.49
CA PRO A 716 14.34 31.45 -10.91
C PRO A 716 13.80 31.34 -12.33
N GLU A 717 14.36 30.49 -13.19
CA GLU A 717 13.91 30.30 -14.57
C GLU A 717 12.63 29.46 -14.72
N THR A 718 12.10 28.90 -13.62
CA THR A 718 10.94 27.99 -13.64
C THR A 718 9.67 28.54 -13.01
N PHE A 719 9.67 29.80 -12.55
CA PHE A 719 8.51 30.45 -11.92
C PHE A 719 7.23 30.42 -12.76
N TRP A 720 7.35 30.47 -14.09
CA TRP A 720 6.23 30.43 -15.02
C TRP A 720 5.43 29.12 -14.95
N ALA A 721 6.04 28.02 -14.49
CA ALA A 721 5.42 26.69 -14.38
C ALA A 721 4.58 26.51 -13.10
N HIS A 722 4.46 27.55 -12.26
CA HIS A 722 3.66 27.48 -11.05
C HIS A 722 2.19 27.14 -11.35
N GLY A 723 1.65 26.15 -10.65
CA GLY A 723 0.26 25.71 -10.82
C GLY A 723 -0.03 24.92 -12.09
N ILE A 724 1.01 24.45 -12.82
CA ILE A 724 0.82 23.61 -14.01
C ILE A 724 0.19 22.25 -13.64
N ALA A 725 -0.77 21.80 -14.43
CA ALA A 725 -1.45 20.52 -14.31
C ALA A 725 -1.60 19.84 -15.67
N LEU A 726 -1.77 18.51 -15.65
CA LEU A 726 -1.72 17.64 -16.83
C LEU A 726 -2.87 16.61 -16.79
N LEU A 727 -3.73 16.67 -17.81
CA LEU A 727 -4.62 15.59 -18.19
C LEU A 727 -3.79 14.62 -19.05
N TYR A 728 -3.79 13.35 -18.70
CA TYR A 728 -3.12 12.29 -19.45
C TYR A 728 -3.96 11.02 -19.31
N ASP A 729 -4.90 10.87 -20.24
CA ASP A 729 -5.90 9.81 -20.21
C ASP A 729 -5.78 8.91 -21.44
N ASP A 730 -5.19 7.73 -21.23
CA ASP A 730 -4.97 6.73 -22.27
C ASP A 730 -6.31 6.09 -22.67
N PRO A 731 -6.76 6.21 -23.95
CA PRO A 731 -7.97 5.55 -24.42
C PRO A 731 -7.84 4.02 -24.47
N HIS A 732 -6.62 3.47 -24.40
CA HIS A 732 -6.36 2.02 -24.39
C HIS A 732 -6.32 1.41 -22.99
N GLN A 733 -6.29 2.23 -21.94
CA GLN A 733 -6.27 1.76 -20.56
C GLN A 733 -7.66 1.96 -19.92
N PRO A 734 -8.56 0.97 -19.92
CA PRO A 734 -9.84 1.11 -19.24
C PRO A 734 -9.65 1.30 -17.73
N LEU A 735 -10.56 2.04 -17.09
CA LEU A 735 -10.59 2.14 -15.63
C LEU A 735 -11.12 0.82 -15.03
N PRO A 736 -10.64 0.42 -13.84
CA PRO A 736 -11.20 -0.75 -13.15
C PRO A 736 -12.72 -0.61 -12.98
N GLY A 737 -13.47 -1.67 -13.25
CA GLY A 737 -14.95 -1.66 -13.13
C GLY A 737 -15.70 -1.02 -14.30
N ALA A 738 -15.04 -0.43 -15.31
CA ALA A 738 -15.70 0.19 -16.48
C ALA A 738 -16.48 -0.80 -17.39
N GLY A 739 -16.45 -2.11 -17.09
CA GLY A 739 -17.26 -3.14 -17.74
C GLY A 739 -18.38 -3.73 -16.87
N ASP A 740 -18.42 -3.41 -15.58
CA ASP A 740 -19.50 -3.79 -14.68
C ASP A 740 -20.56 -2.69 -14.75
N LEU A 741 -21.47 -2.80 -15.71
CA LEU A 741 -22.75 -2.10 -15.64
C LEU A 741 -23.45 -2.55 -14.36
N LEU A 742 -23.26 -1.80 -13.28
CA LEU A 742 -24.10 -1.86 -12.10
C LEU A 742 -25.49 -1.43 -12.56
N GLU A 743 -26.31 -2.40 -12.97
CA GLU A 743 -27.76 -2.27 -12.86
C GLU A 743 -28.04 -2.02 -11.38
N ALA A 744 -28.31 -0.76 -11.04
CA ALA A 744 -28.83 -0.42 -9.73
C ALA A 744 -30.12 -1.23 -9.48
N PRO A 745 -30.34 -1.77 -8.27
CA PRO A 745 -31.55 -2.51 -7.95
C PRO A 745 -32.81 -1.65 -8.01
#